data_AF-A0AAU1WSH5-F1
#
_entry.id   AF-A0AAU1WSH5-F1
#
_cell.length_a   1.000
_cell.length_b   1.000
_cell.length_c   1.000
_cell.angle_alpha   90.00
_cell.angle_beta   90.00
_cell.angle_gamma   90.00
#
_symmetry.space_group_name_H-M   'P 1'
#
loop_
_entity.id
_entity.type
_entity.pdbx_description
1 polymer ?
#
loop_
_entity_poly.entity_id
_entity_poly.type
_entity_poly.pdbx_seq_one_letter_code
_entity_poly.pdbx_strand_id
1 'polypeptide(L)'
;MSAGTGPTLVRAGMFAVLGADGRITGRRGASPDGLFRRDARHLSRWTLSVDGEVPGVLVPAAGEHVATCVLTPSGTRDEPPAYTVFREQALGDGFLTERVRLVGNRDEPVSAVLGLTVDADFADQFELRSDGRHYDKDEARNSSAPTPDGAVFAYERGDWISRTTVSACPAPDEVSPVGDAPTARHLRWRVEVPAQGAAELLLTVAARPHGAPAVGPLVAPDVAAAEQALDEASFTGEVSSRPSAGPSSGPLPLPLTRSLPADAPDGLADACARGLRDLASLRVPALGPDGEELRVPGAGVPWFLTLFGRDALLTSHFALPYRPGLAAATLGALAATQGTGYDAFRGEQPGRIVHEIRHGELAAFRQVPYGRYYGSVDATPLFLVLLEGLTRTTGDTALAVRLEAHARAAVAWMFRDGGLAESGYLVYTPDPGGLVNQNWKDSEGAICFLDGTQAEGPIAVAEAQGYAYDALVRTAHLARTVWGDPAWAGELESAVADLRERFLRDFWMTGPGFPALALDGKGRQVDSLASDAGHLLWSGILDEEHARRVGRRLLEPDFFSGWAIRTLASGQPGYHPLSYHRGTSWPHDNAVIVLGLARAGLADEVRTVARGLLDAARHHGDRLPEVMTGYGRTDHPRPVPYPHSCSPQAWAAATPLAILTALRETAA
;
A
#
# COMPACT_ATOMS: atom_id res chain seq x y z
N MET A 1 -12.55 -5.42 18.17
CA MET A 1 -13.47 -4.50 17.47
C MET A 1 -13.25 -3.11 18.04
N SER A 2 -12.57 -2.26 17.28
CA SER A 2 -12.47 -0.82 17.58
C SER A 2 -13.88 -0.24 17.43
N ALA A 3 -14.50 0.14 18.54
CA ALA A 3 -15.75 0.89 18.52
C ALA A 3 -15.43 2.31 18.02
N GLY A 4 -15.64 2.58 16.73
CA GLY A 4 -15.54 3.95 16.19
C GLY A 4 -15.09 4.11 14.73
N THR A 5 -14.66 3.06 14.03
CA THR A 5 -14.21 3.15 12.63
C THR A 5 -15.18 2.41 11.72
N GLY A 6 -15.85 3.12 10.80
CA GLY A 6 -16.67 2.51 9.76
C GLY A 6 -15.82 1.90 8.63
N PRO A 7 -16.45 1.43 7.55
CA PRO A 7 -15.76 0.71 6.48
C PRO A 7 -14.90 1.64 5.62
N THR A 8 -13.87 1.05 5.02
CA THR A 8 -13.06 1.69 3.97
C THR A 8 -13.35 0.99 2.65
N LEU A 9 -13.90 1.72 1.68
CA LEU A 9 -14.10 1.26 0.32
C LEU A 9 -12.90 1.66 -0.53
N VAL A 10 -12.41 0.78 -1.41
CA VAL A 10 -11.26 1.04 -2.29
C VAL A 10 -11.54 0.53 -3.69
N ARG A 11 -11.31 1.35 -4.71
CA ARG A 11 -11.41 0.97 -6.12
C ARG A 11 -10.58 1.88 -7.01
N ALA A 12 -9.77 1.30 -7.91
CA ALA A 12 -9.12 2.01 -9.02
C ALA A 12 -8.38 3.32 -8.64
N GLY A 13 -7.60 3.32 -7.54
CA GLY A 13 -6.88 4.51 -7.08
C GLY A 13 -7.75 5.58 -6.40
N MET A 14 -8.97 5.20 -6.00
CA MET A 14 -9.91 5.99 -5.21
C MET A 14 -10.31 5.21 -3.96
N PHE A 15 -10.51 5.90 -2.84
CA PHE A 15 -11.00 5.27 -1.62
C PHE A 15 -11.91 6.20 -0.81
N ALA A 16 -12.80 5.61 -0.03
CA ALA A 16 -13.69 6.31 0.89
C ALA A 16 -13.55 5.72 2.29
N VAL A 17 -13.27 6.55 3.29
CA VAL A 17 -13.26 6.16 4.70
C VAL A 17 -14.54 6.71 5.33
N LEU A 18 -15.39 5.80 5.81
CA LEU A 18 -16.75 6.11 6.27
C LEU A 18 -16.89 5.95 7.80
N GLY A 19 -17.85 6.67 8.38
CA GLY A 19 -18.33 6.45 9.74
C GLY A 19 -19.25 5.23 9.87
N ALA A 20 -19.58 4.85 11.10
CA ALA A 20 -20.47 3.72 11.40
C ALA A 20 -21.91 3.90 10.88
N ASP A 21 -22.30 5.10 10.46
CA ASP A 21 -23.59 5.39 9.86
C ASP A 21 -23.47 5.76 8.37
N GLY A 22 -22.30 5.59 7.76
CA GLY A 22 -22.01 6.00 6.38
C GLY A 22 -21.71 7.49 6.21
N ARG A 23 -21.48 8.24 7.30
CA ARG A 23 -21.13 9.67 7.24
C ARG A 23 -19.65 9.91 6.91
N ILE A 24 -19.35 11.10 6.42
CA ILE A 24 -18.02 11.71 6.39
C ILE A 24 -18.08 13.03 7.17
N THR A 25 -17.13 13.25 8.07
CA THR A 25 -17.11 14.39 8.99
C THR A 25 -15.97 15.40 8.75
N GLY A 26 -14.96 15.01 7.98
CA GLY A 26 -13.78 15.83 7.69
C GLY A 26 -12.67 15.63 8.71
N ARG A 27 -12.72 14.54 9.48
CA ARG A 27 -11.75 14.15 10.50
C ARG A 27 -10.34 14.18 9.92
N ARG A 28 -9.42 14.77 10.67
CA ARG A 28 -7.97 14.78 10.41
C ARG A 28 -7.25 13.89 11.42
N GLY A 29 -5.94 13.75 11.30
CA GLY A 29 -5.15 12.99 12.28
C GLY A 29 -4.67 11.64 11.74
N ALA A 30 -4.49 10.68 12.64
CA ALA A 30 -4.02 9.33 12.30
C ALA A 30 -5.00 8.51 11.43
N SER A 31 -6.28 8.88 11.41
CA SER A 31 -7.33 8.17 10.65
C SER A 31 -8.28 9.19 10.02
N PRO A 32 -7.85 9.90 8.94
CA PRO A 32 -8.71 10.86 8.28
C PRO A 32 -9.90 10.16 7.62
N ASP A 33 -11.06 10.81 7.63
CA ASP A 33 -12.23 10.38 6.85
C ASP A 33 -12.43 11.27 5.62
N GLY A 34 -13.14 10.74 4.62
CA GLY A 34 -13.31 11.43 3.34
C GLY A 34 -13.40 10.52 2.13
N LEU A 35 -13.66 11.15 0.99
CA LEU A 35 -13.50 10.55 -0.34
C LEU A 35 -12.20 11.07 -0.96
N PHE A 36 -11.31 10.17 -1.34
CA PHE A 36 -9.96 10.51 -1.78
C PHE A 36 -9.70 9.97 -3.18
N ARG A 37 -9.08 10.79 -4.02
CA ARG A 37 -8.64 10.39 -5.36
C ARG A 37 -7.42 11.24 -5.74
N ARG A 38 -6.38 10.60 -6.28
CA ARG A 38 -5.13 11.28 -6.72
C ARG A 38 -4.58 12.26 -5.68
N ASP A 39 -4.36 11.75 -4.47
CA ASP A 39 -3.76 12.46 -3.33
C ASP A 39 -4.56 13.66 -2.78
N ALA A 40 -5.82 13.88 -3.20
CA ALA A 40 -6.68 14.94 -2.67
C ALA A 40 -7.99 14.42 -2.06
N ARG A 41 -8.49 15.09 -1.02
CA ARG A 41 -9.80 14.85 -0.41
C ARG A 41 -10.91 15.57 -1.17
N HIS A 42 -11.61 14.84 -2.02
CA HIS A 42 -12.71 15.33 -2.85
C HIS A 42 -14.03 15.52 -2.11
N LEU A 43 -14.21 14.87 -0.95
CA LEU A 43 -15.38 15.01 -0.09
C LEU A 43 -14.91 15.05 1.37
N SER A 44 -15.10 16.18 2.02
CA SER A 44 -14.74 16.41 3.42
C SER A 44 -15.96 16.37 4.34
N ARG A 45 -17.18 16.43 3.80
CA ARG A 45 -18.42 16.23 4.58
C ARG A 45 -19.49 15.54 3.76
N TRP A 46 -20.14 14.57 4.40
CA TRP A 46 -21.27 13.82 3.87
C TRP A 46 -22.13 13.34 5.04
N THR A 47 -23.07 14.16 5.48
CA THR A 47 -23.86 13.88 6.69
C THR A 47 -25.35 13.94 6.37
N LEU A 48 -26.03 12.81 6.54
CA LEU A 48 -27.47 12.67 6.38
C LEU A 48 -28.18 13.13 7.67
N SER A 49 -29.24 13.92 7.51
CA SER A 49 -30.21 14.21 8.54
C SER A 49 -31.62 13.82 8.08
N VAL A 50 -32.46 13.51 9.06
CA VAL A 50 -33.84 13.09 8.87
C VAL A 50 -34.70 13.87 9.87
N ASP A 51 -35.69 14.60 9.37
CA ASP A 51 -36.55 15.49 10.15
C ASP A 51 -35.75 16.49 11.02
N GLY A 52 -34.59 16.91 10.52
CA GLY A 52 -33.69 17.87 11.17
C GLY A 52 -32.63 17.27 12.10
N GLU A 53 -32.70 15.97 12.40
CA GLU A 53 -31.81 15.29 13.34
C GLU A 53 -30.89 14.28 12.64
N VAL A 54 -29.73 13.99 13.25
CA VAL A 54 -28.87 12.89 12.77
C VAL A 54 -29.52 11.57 13.19
N PRO A 55 -29.85 10.66 12.25
CA PRO A 55 -30.54 9.42 12.59
C PRO A 55 -29.64 8.50 13.43
N GLY A 56 -30.26 7.74 14.34
CA GLY A 56 -29.58 6.75 15.17
C GLY A 56 -29.14 5.53 14.36
N VAL A 57 -28.05 4.88 14.77
CA VAL A 57 -27.50 3.68 14.12
C VAL A 57 -28.14 2.42 14.71
N LEU A 58 -28.89 1.67 13.89
CA LEU A 58 -29.39 0.34 14.25
C LEU A 58 -28.41 -0.76 13.86
N VAL A 59 -27.86 -0.66 12.64
CA VAL A 59 -26.83 -1.56 12.13
C VAL A 59 -25.67 -0.71 11.61
N PRO A 60 -24.46 -0.83 12.17
CA PRO A 60 -23.33 -0.04 11.72
C PRO A 60 -22.91 -0.42 10.30
N ALA A 61 -22.38 0.56 9.57
CA ALA A 61 -21.86 0.42 8.23
C ALA A 61 -20.82 -0.69 8.16
N ALA A 62 -21.03 -1.64 7.24
CA ALA A 62 -20.12 -2.75 7.00
C ALA A 62 -20.18 -3.19 5.52
N GLY A 63 -19.10 -3.80 5.05
CA GLY A 63 -18.96 -4.36 3.70
C GLY A 63 -17.67 -3.90 3.00
N GLU A 64 -17.23 -4.68 2.00
CA GLU A 64 -15.97 -4.46 1.28
C GLU A 64 -16.17 -3.75 -0.06
N HIS A 65 -17.13 -4.19 -0.87
CA HIS A 65 -17.46 -3.56 -2.16
C HIS A 65 -18.62 -2.56 -2.05
N VAL A 66 -19.57 -2.84 -1.16
CA VAL A 66 -20.68 -1.97 -0.81
C VAL A 66 -20.78 -1.88 0.71
N ALA A 67 -20.73 -0.66 1.24
CA ALA A 67 -21.00 -0.38 2.63
C ALA A 67 -22.50 -0.24 2.84
N THR A 68 -23.09 -1.04 3.72
CA THR A 68 -24.51 -0.97 4.05
C THR A 68 -24.73 -0.67 5.52
N CYS A 69 -25.68 0.20 5.84
CA CYS A 69 -26.10 0.46 7.22
C CYS A 69 -27.61 0.65 7.33
N VAL A 70 -28.13 0.48 8.54
CA VAL A 70 -29.54 0.70 8.87
C VAL A 70 -29.61 1.75 9.95
N LEU A 71 -30.36 2.81 9.68
CA LEU A 71 -30.52 3.96 10.54
C LEU A 71 -32.00 4.16 10.89
N THR A 72 -32.25 4.91 11.95
CA THR A 72 -33.61 5.17 12.44
C THR A 72 -33.76 6.63 12.86
N PRO A 73 -34.88 7.29 12.53
CA PRO A 73 -35.22 8.57 13.15
C PRO A 73 -35.36 8.44 14.67
N SER A 74 -35.38 9.55 15.38
CA SER A 74 -35.68 9.57 16.81
C SER A 74 -37.08 8.99 17.09
N GLY A 75 -37.19 8.21 18.15
CA GLY A 75 -38.45 7.63 18.62
C GLY A 75 -38.32 7.08 20.04
N THR A 76 -39.42 6.62 20.61
CA THR A 76 -39.45 6.01 21.94
C THR A 76 -39.91 4.56 21.86
N ARG A 77 -39.90 3.85 23.00
CA ARG A 77 -40.41 2.48 23.08
C ARG A 77 -41.88 2.37 22.70
N ASP A 78 -42.68 3.36 23.12
CA ASP A 78 -44.14 3.34 22.93
C ASP A 78 -44.57 4.11 21.67
N GLU A 79 -43.67 4.93 21.12
CA GLU A 79 -43.84 5.66 19.86
C GLU A 79 -42.66 5.34 18.92
N PRO A 80 -42.68 4.18 18.25
CA PRO A 80 -41.61 3.80 17.35
C PRO A 80 -41.58 4.70 16.10
N PRO A 81 -40.39 4.89 15.49
CA PRO A 81 -40.25 5.72 14.28
C PRO A 81 -41.15 5.25 13.14
N ALA A 82 -41.71 6.23 12.43
CA ALA A 82 -42.69 5.98 11.37
C ALA A 82 -42.10 5.31 10.11
N TYR A 83 -40.77 5.32 9.97
CA TYR A 83 -40.05 4.69 8.88
C TYR A 83 -38.61 4.36 9.30
N THR A 84 -37.95 3.50 8.52
CA THR A 84 -36.57 3.06 8.71
C THR A 84 -35.73 3.50 7.52
N VAL A 85 -34.46 3.88 7.75
CA VAL A 85 -33.57 4.37 6.70
C VAL A 85 -32.50 3.33 6.39
N PHE A 86 -32.38 2.92 5.14
CA PHE A 86 -31.34 2.02 4.65
C PHE A 86 -30.39 2.81 3.75
N ARG A 87 -29.09 2.67 3.97
CA ARG A 87 -28.06 3.29 3.11
C ARG A 87 -27.17 2.21 2.51
N GLU A 88 -26.85 2.37 1.23
CA GLU A 88 -25.91 1.53 0.49
C GLU A 88 -24.93 2.44 -0.26
N GLN A 89 -23.63 2.30 -0.01
CA GLN A 89 -22.58 3.14 -0.59
C GLN A 89 -21.54 2.29 -1.30
N ALA A 90 -21.20 2.61 -2.54
CA ALA A 90 -20.20 1.88 -3.32
C ALA A 90 -19.34 2.83 -4.15
N LEU A 91 -18.13 2.40 -4.50
CA LEU A 91 -17.24 3.14 -5.40
C LEU A 91 -17.33 2.60 -6.83
N GLY A 92 -17.39 3.51 -7.79
CA GLY A 92 -17.14 3.26 -9.20
C GLY A 92 -15.81 3.84 -9.66
N ASP A 93 -15.55 3.84 -10.97
CA ASP A 93 -14.35 4.47 -11.51
C ASP A 93 -14.46 6.00 -11.49
N GLY A 94 -13.91 6.61 -10.44
CA GLY A 94 -13.88 8.06 -10.24
C GLY A 94 -15.12 8.66 -9.56
N PHE A 95 -16.01 7.84 -9.01
CA PHE A 95 -17.20 8.32 -8.28
C PHE A 95 -17.56 7.45 -7.06
N LEU A 96 -18.28 8.06 -6.11
CA LEU A 96 -19.04 7.39 -5.06
C LEU A 96 -20.52 7.43 -5.44
N THR A 97 -21.24 6.33 -5.29
CA THR A 97 -22.68 6.23 -5.49
C THR A 97 -23.35 5.77 -4.21
N GLU A 98 -24.51 6.33 -3.89
CA GLU A 98 -25.26 5.99 -2.69
C GLU A 98 -26.75 5.86 -2.97
N ARG A 99 -27.36 4.81 -2.43
CA ARG A 99 -28.81 4.63 -2.38
C ARG A 99 -29.28 4.85 -0.94
N VAL A 100 -30.20 5.80 -0.75
CA VAL A 100 -30.92 6.02 0.51
C VAL A 100 -32.37 5.61 0.33
N ARG A 101 -32.84 4.65 1.12
CA ARG A 101 -34.21 4.14 1.05
C ARG A 101 -34.91 4.33 2.38
N LEU A 102 -36.05 5.01 2.35
CA LEU A 102 -36.95 5.18 3.50
C LEU A 102 -38.06 4.16 3.37
N VAL A 103 -38.20 3.27 4.36
CA VAL A 103 -39.21 2.21 4.37
C VAL A 103 -40.25 2.53 5.42
N GLY A 104 -41.50 2.70 5.01
CA GLY A 104 -42.62 3.00 5.91
C GLY A 104 -42.91 1.86 6.87
N ASN A 105 -43.02 2.17 8.15
CA ASN A 105 -43.40 1.23 9.21
C ASN A 105 -44.90 1.34 9.57
N ARG A 106 -45.63 2.27 8.95
CA ARG A 106 -47.04 2.56 9.19
C ARG A 106 -47.91 2.16 8.00
N ASP A 107 -49.18 1.93 8.26
CA ASP A 107 -50.25 1.65 7.29
C ASP A 107 -50.83 2.91 6.61
N GLU A 108 -50.31 4.08 6.97
CA GLU A 108 -50.60 5.36 6.32
C GLU A 108 -49.32 6.00 5.75
N PRO A 109 -49.41 6.77 4.66
CA PRO A 109 -48.26 7.53 4.14
C PRO A 109 -47.73 8.55 5.15
N VAL A 110 -46.41 8.75 5.15
CA VAL A 110 -45.72 9.66 6.07
C VAL A 110 -44.84 10.62 5.27
N SER A 111 -44.88 11.91 5.62
CA SER A 111 -43.94 12.88 5.07
C SER A 111 -42.67 12.91 5.90
N ALA A 112 -41.53 12.76 5.25
CA ALA A 112 -40.20 12.85 5.83
C ALA A 112 -39.42 14.02 5.20
N VAL A 113 -38.62 14.72 5.99
CA VAL A 113 -37.66 15.70 5.49
C VAL A 113 -36.27 15.10 5.52
N LEU A 114 -35.68 14.88 4.35
CA LEU A 114 -34.27 14.49 4.24
C LEU A 114 -33.41 15.73 4.04
N GLY A 115 -32.32 15.79 4.78
CA GLY A 115 -31.25 16.77 4.61
C GLY A 115 -29.92 16.07 4.38
N LEU A 116 -29.10 16.63 3.49
CA LEU A 116 -27.74 16.16 3.27
C LEU A 116 -26.79 17.36 3.33
N THR A 117 -25.89 17.37 4.32
CA THR A 117 -24.80 18.34 4.38
C THR A 117 -23.58 17.80 3.64
N VAL A 118 -23.12 18.56 2.65
CA VAL A 118 -22.02 18.20 1.75
C VAL A 118 -20.96 19.30 1.78
N ASP A 119 -19.70 18.91 1.81
CA ASP A 119 -18.57 19.84 1.70
C ASP A 119 -17.36 19.16 1.04
N ALA A 120 -16.51 19.95 0.40
CA ALA A 120 -15.27 19.52 -0.23
C ALA A 120 -14.18 20.57 0.03
N ASP A 121 -13.05 20.12 0.61
CA ASP A 121 -11.93 21.01 0.93
C ASP A 121 -10.72 20.83 0.01
N PHE A 122 -10.68 19.75 -0.78
CA PHE A 122 -9.58 19.41 -1.69
C PHE A 122 -8.22 19.36 -1.01
N ALA A 123 -8.20 19.04 0.29
CA ALA A 123 -6.97 18.94 1.05
C ALA A 123 -6.06 17.87 0.43
N ASP A 124 -4.82 18.24 0.13
CA ASP A 124 -3.77 17.33 -0.30
C ASP A 124 -3.41 16.41 0.88
N GLN A 125 -3.11 15.15 0.61
CA GLN A 125 -2.76 14.17 1.63
C GLN A 125 -1.64 14.64 2.57
N PHE A 126 -0.67 15.43 2.07
CA PHE A 126 0.44 15.91 2.90
C PHE A 126 -0.03 16.97 3.91
N GLU A 127 -1.16 17.65 3.66
CA GLU A 127 -1.81 18.55 4.63
C GLU A 127 -2.66 17.80 5.67
N LEU A 128 -3.02 16.55 5.38
CA LEU A 128 -3.82 15.70 6.26
C LEU A 128 -2.95 14.83 7.18
N ARG A 129 -1.71 14.58 6.78
CA ARG A 129 -0.71 13.93 7.63
C ARG A 129 -0.44 14.79 8.86
N SER A 130 -0.28 14.13 10.00
CA SER A 130 0.00 14.81 11.28
C SER A 130 1.51 15.00 11.49
N ASP A 131 2.21 15.48 10.47
CA ASP A 131 3.67 15.68 10.49
C ASP A 131 4.06 17.13 10.80
N GLY A 132 3.09 18.01 11.04
CA GLY A 132 3.30 19.41 11.43
C GLY A 132 3.75 20.32 10.29
N ARG A 133 3.80 19.85 9.04
CA ARG A 133 4.18 20.68 7.90
C ARG A 133 3.04 21.61 7.49
N HIS A 134 3.41 22.82 7.08
CA HIS A 134 2.50 23.82 6.53
C HIS A 134 2.93 24.17 5.11
N TYR A 135 1.96 24.27 4.22
CA TYR A 135 2.19 24.55 2.80
C TYR A 135 1.47 25.83 2.43
N ASP A 136 2.24 26.78 1.89
CA ASP A 136 1.68 28.00 1.34
C ASP A 136 0.88 27.69 0.07
N LYS A 137 -0.36 28.15 0.04
CA LYS A 137 -1.31 28.02 -1.05
C LYS A 137 -1.93 29.37 -1.39
N ASP A 138 -1.11 30.41 -1.42
CA ASP A 138 -1.50 31.71 -1.94
C ASP A 138 -2.26 31.57 -3.26
N GLU A 139 -3.29 32.41 -3.41
CA GLU A 139 -4.22 32.46 -4.54
C GLU A 139 -5.16 31.26 -4.71
N ALA A 140 -5.07 30.24 -3.83
CA ALA A 140 -6.01 29.13 -3.86
C ALA A 140 -7.44 29.58 -3.52
N ARG A 141 -8.41 29.12 -4.32
CA ARG A 141 -9.82 29.45 -4.18
C ARG A 141 -10.66 28.20 -4.15
N ASN A 142 -11.39 28.05 -3.05
CA ASN A 142 -12.46 27.09 -2.90
C ASN A 142 -13.80 27.76 -3.22
N SER A 143 -14.63 27.12 -4.03
CA SER A 143 -15.96 27.62 -4.38
C SER A 143 -16.96 26.49 -4.52
N SER A 144 -18.24 26.84 -4.44
CA SER A 144 -19.32 25.91 -4.74
C SER A 144 -20.57 26.62 -5.24
N ALA A 145 -21.32 25.95 -6.11
CA ALA A 145 -22.53 26.47 -6.73
C ALA A 145 -23.61 25.38 -6.81
N PRO A 146 -24.90 25.73 -6.64
CA PRO A 146 -25.98 24.78 -6.86
C PRO A 146 -26.09 24.40 -8.34
N THR A 147 -26.53 23.18 -8.60
CA THR A 147 -26.96 22.68 -9.92
C THR A 147 -28.43 22.27 -9.85
N PRO A 148 -29.12 22.06 -10.99
CA PRO A 148 -30.52 21.64 -10.99
C PRO A 148 -30.78 20.34 -10.22
N ASP A 149 -29.78 19.48 -10.12
CA ASP A 149 -29.82 18.15 -9.53
C ASP A 149 -28.93 18.02 -8.27
N GLY A 150 -28.30 19.09 -7.79
CA GLY A 150 -27.36 19.04 -6.66
C GLY A 150 -26.41 20.23 -6.56
N ALA A 151 -25.09 19.98 -6.54
CA ALA A 151 -24.07 21.03 -6.39
C ALA A 151 -22.72 20.68 -7.04
N VAL A 152 -21.98 21.69 -7.49
CA VAL A 152 -20.54 21.60 -7.81
C VAL A 152 -19.72 22.24 -6.71
N PHE A 153 -18.55 21.65 -6.49
CA PHE A 153 -17.45 22.19 -5.69
C PHE A 153 -16.22 22.29 -6.58
N ALA A 154 -15.47 23.37 -6.49
CA ALA A 154 -14.27 23.61 -7.27
C ALA A 154 -13.14 24.15 -6.39
N TYR A 155 -11.94 23.67 -6.67
CA TYR A 155 -10.68 24.18 -6.14
C TYR A 155 -9.80 24.63 -7.30
N GLU A 156 -9.35 25.88 -7.24
CA GLU A 156 -8.54 26.51 -8.27
C GLU A 156 -7.33 27.19 -7.65
N ARG A 157 -6.14 26.98 -8.24
CA ARG A 157 -4.90 27.70 -7.88
C ARG A 157 -4.00 27.77 -9.11
N GLY A 158 -3.79 28.96 -9.67
CA GLY A 158 -3.15 29.09 -10.98
C GLY A 158 -3.81 28.17 -12.02
N ASP A 159 -3.01 27.33 -12.66
CA ASP A 159 -3.41 26.38 -13.69
C ASP A 159 -4.09 25.11 -13.12
N TRP A 160 -4.00 24.90 -11.80
CA TRP A 160 -4.55 23.75 -11.12
C TRP A 160 -6.05 23.90 -10.90
N ILE A 161 -6.82 22.90 -11.36
CA ILE A 161 -8.29 22.87 -11.27
C ILE A 161 -8.73 21.48 -10.89
N SER A 162 -9.39 21.35 -9.74
CA SER A 162 -10.06 20.12 -9.30
C SER A 162 -11.53 20.40 -9.03
N ARG A 163 -12.40 19.45 -9.37
CA ARG A 163 -13.85 19.58 -9.19
C ARG A 163 -14.45 18.33 -8.55
N THR A 164 -15.49 18.53 -7.76
CA THR A 164 -16.37 17.47 -7.26
C THR A 164 -17.80 17.86 -7.62
N THR A 165 -18.54 16.96 -8.26
CA THR A 165 -19.95 17.18 -8.60
C THR A 165 -20.80 16.21 -7.79
N VAL A 166 -21.79 16.74 -7.09
CA VAL A 166 -22.81 15.98 -6.36
C VAL A 166 -24.13 16.12 -7.09
N SER A 167 -24.72 14.98 -7.45
CA SER A 167 -26.00 14.88 -8.15
C SER A 167 -26.93 13.94 -7.41
N ALA A 168 -28.23 14.19 -7.49
CA ALA A 168 -29.27 13.40 -6.85
C ALA A 168 -30.44 13.13 -7.79
N CYS A 169 -31.02 11.93 -7.66
CA CYS A 169 -32.25 11.52 -8.30
C CYS A 169 -33.20 10.93 -7.24
N PRO A 170 -34.36 11.53 -6.97
CA PRO A 170 -34.86 12.80 -7.53
C PRO A 170 -34.00 14.02 -7.12
N ALA A 171 -34.11 15.10 -7.90
CA ALA A 171 -33.44 16.36 -7.60
C ALA A 171 -33.87 16.93 -6.23
N PRO A 172 -32.98 17.64 -5.51
CA PRO A 172 -33.35 18.31 -4.26
C PRO A 172 -34.38 19.41 -4.49
N ASP A 173 -35.29 19.58 -3.53
CA ASP A 173 -36.23 20.71 -3.51
C ASP A 173 -35.50 22.04 -3.30
N GLU A 174 -34.39 22.00 -2.56
CA GLU A 174 -33.60 23.17 -2.20
C GLU A 174 -32.12 22.81 -2.03
N VAL A 175 -31.25 23.71 -2.49
CA VAL A 175 -29.80 23.67 -2.26
C VAL A 175 -29.37 25.02 -1.68
N SER A 176 -28.91 25.03 -0.43
CA SER A 176 -28.57 26.26 0.31
C SER A 176 -27.16 26.22 0.89
N PRO A 177 -26.48 27.37 1.09
CA PRO A 177 -25.25 27.46 1.87
C PRO A 177 -25.44 27.07 3.34
N VAL A 178 -24.38 26.56 3.99
CA VAL A 178 -24.42 26.16 5.41
C VAL A 178 -23.58 27.10 6.27
N GLY A 179 -24.26 27.96 7.04
CA GLY A 179 -23.61 28.92 7.93
C GLY A 179 -22.56 29.76 7.20
N ASP A 180 -21.44 30.02 7.87
CA ASP A 180 -20.30 30.77 7.31
C ASP A 180 -19.27 29.86 6.59
N ALA A 181 -19.54 28.57 6.45
CA ALA A 181 -18.63 27.66 5.77
C ALA A 181 -18.63 27.97 4.25
N PRO A 182 -17.46 28.29 3.65
CA PRO A 182 -17.41 28.90 2.32
C PRO A 182 -17.95 27.97 1.23
N THR A 183 -17.71 26.67 1.36
CA THR A 183 -18.08 25.67 0.34
C THR A 183 -19.27 24.80 0.73
N ALA A 184 -19.56 24.62 2.01
CA ALA A 184 -20.58 23.67 2.46
C ALA A 184 -21.98 24.00 1.90
N ARG A 185 -22.70 22.96 1.51
CA ARG A 185 -24.07 23.04 0.97
C ARG A 185 -24.99 22.06 1.69
N HIS A 186 -26.25 22.45 1.85
CA HIS A 186 -27.31 21.62 2.38
C HIS A 186 -28.34 21.38 1.26
N LEU A 187 -28.49 20.10 0.90
CA LEU A 187 -29.49 19.64 -0.06
C LEU A 187 -30.68 19.10 0.75
N ARG A 188 -31.91 19.47 0.37
CA ARG A 188 -33.13 19.11 1.09
C ARG A 188 -34.19 18.50 0.18
N TRP A 189 -34.87 17.48 0.69
CA TRP A 189 -36.02 16.85 0.04
C TRP A 189 -37.19 16.71 1.04
N ARG A 190 -38.40 16.95 0.57
CA ARG A 190 -39.64 16.48 1.20
C ARG A 190 -40.07 15.21 0.48
N VAL A 191 -39.96 14.09 1.20
CA VAL A 191 -40.21 12.76 0.66
C VAL A 191 -41.52 12.26 1.23
N GLU A 192 -42.44 11.85 0.36
CA GLU A 192 -43.60 11.07 0.76
C GLU A 192 -43.21 9.59 0.80
N VAL A 193 -43.26 8.99 1.98
CA VAL A 193 -43.03 7.56 2.18
C VAL A 193 -44.40 6.87 2.16
N PRO A 194 -44.69 6.00 1.18
CA PRO A 194 -45.99 5.34 1.10
C PRO A 194 -46.26 4.42 2.31
N ALA A 195 -47.53 4.19 2.60
CA ALA A 195 -47.98 3.21 3.60
C ALA A 195 -47.34 1.83 3.35
N GLN A 196 -46.55 1.34 4.30
CA GLN A 196 -45.78 0.10 4.22
C GLN A 196 -44.93 -0.04 2.94
N GLY A 197 -44.65 1.09 2.27
CA GLY A 197 -43.90 1.16 1.02
C GLY A 197 -42.50 1.74 1.24
N ALA A 198 -41.85 2.10 0.13
CA ALA A 198 -40.53 2.72 0.19
C ALA A 198 -40.42 3.92 -0.75
N ALA A 199 -39.63 4.90 -0.34
CA ALA A 199 -39.15 5.98 -1.18
C ALA A 199 -37.62 5.92 -1.27
N GLU A 200 -37.07 6.25 -2.43
CA GLU A 200 -35.65 6.09 -2.73
C GLU A 200 -35.01 7.36 -3.29
N LEU A 201 -33.76 7.59 -2.91
CA LEU A 201 -32.88 8.61 -3.45
C LEU A 201 -31.59 7.94 -3.90
N LEU A 202 -31.17 8.22 -5.13
CA LEU A 202 -29.86 7.88 -5.66
C LEU A 202 -28.99 9.13 -5.67
N LEU A 203 -27.89 9.09 -4.94
CA LEU A 203 -26.90 10.16 -4.82
C LEU A 203 -25.61 9.74 -5.51
N THR A 204 -24.93 10.66 -6.18
CA THR A 204 -23.64 10.40 -6.81
C THR A 204 -22.67 11.54 -6.55
N VAL A 205 -21.42 11.20 -6.22
CA VAL A 205 -20.31 12.14 -6.07
C VAL A 205 -19.23 11.80 -7.11
N ALA A 206 -19.15 12.60 -8.17
CA ALA A 206 -18.14 12.45 -9.21
C ALA A 206 -16.89 13.28 -8.87
N ALA A 207 -15.77 12.62 -8.58
CA ALA A 207 -14.50 13.25 -8.23
C ALA A 207 -13.64 13.45 -9.49
N ARG A 208 -13.31 14.71 -9.82
CA ARG A 208 -12.54 15.10 -11.00
C ARG A 208 -11.27 15.87 -10.58
N PRO A 209 -10.20 15.16 -10.16
CA PRO A 209 -8.91 15.78 -9.91
C PRO A 209 -8.33 16.44 -11.17
N HIS A 210 -7.41 17.36 -10.97
CA HIS A 210 -6.67 17.99 -12.07
C HIS A 210 -5.99 16.94 -12.97
N GLY A 211 -6.12 17.09 -14.29
CA GLY A 211 -5.52 16.19 -15.29
C GLY A 211 -5.98 14.73 -15.21
N ALA A 212 -7.09 14.43 -14.52
CA ALA A 212 -7.63 13.08 -14.44
C ALA A 212 -8.46 12.69 -15.67
N PRO A 213 -8.42 11.40 -16.07
CA PRO A 213 -9.37 10.85 -17.02
C PRO A 213 -10.81 11.14 -16.58
N ALA A 214 -11.71 11.13 -17.57
CA ALA A 214 -13.14 11.24 -17.34
C ALA A 214 -13.60 10.15 -16.35
N VAL A 215 -14.60 10.49 -15.55
CA VAL A 215 -15.26 9.56 -14.64
C VAL A 215 -16.00 8.51 -15.48
N GLY A 216 -15.98 7.25 -15.05
CA GLY A 216 -16.71 6.18 -15.71
C GLY A 216 -18.24 6.38 -15.69
N PRO A 217 -19.00 5.50 -16.34
CA PRO A 217 -20.46 5.54 -16.31
C PRO A 217 -20.99 5.54 -14.88
N LEU A 218 -21.85 6.50 -14.55
CA LEU A 218 -22.47 6.58 -13.22
C LEU A 218 -23.52 5.47 -13.11
N VAL A 219 -23.34 4.57 -12.13
CA VAL A 219 -24.24 3.45 -11.88
C VAL A 219 -24.67 3.40 -10.42
N ALA A 220 -25.71 2.61 -10.13
CA ALA A 220 -26.20 2.42 -8.78
C ALA A 220 -25.24 1.55 -7.93
N PRO A 221 -25.33 1.59 -6.58
CA PRO A 221 -24.37 0.91 -5.71
C PRO A 221 -24.23 -0.60 -5.93
N ASP A 222 -25.33 -1.29 -6.21
CA ASP A 222 -25.36 -2.73 -6.48
C ASP A 222 -24.62 -3.09 -7.77
N VAL A 223 -24.76 -2.27 -8.82
CA VAL A 223 -24.05 -2.45 -10.09
C VAL A 223 -22.56 -2.16 -9.91
N ALA A 224 -22.22 -1.05 -9.24
CA ALA A 224 -20.82 -0.73 -8.94
C ALA A 224 -20.15 -1.85 -8.13
N ALA A 225 -20.83 -2.37 -7.11
CA ALA A 225 -20.34 -3.49 -6.30
C ALA A 225 -20.19 -4.78 -7.12
N ALA A 226 -21.14 -5.08 -8.01
CA ALA A 226 -21.06 -6.25 -8.88
C ALA A 226 -19.87 -6.18 -9.86
N GLU A 227 -19.61 -5.02 -10.46
CA GLU A 227 -18.42 -4.80 -11.30
C GLU A 227 -17.12 -4.99 -10.52
N GLN A 228 -17.06 -4.48 -9.29
CA GLN A 228 -15.88 -4.66 -8.44
C GLN A 228 -15.69 -6.12 -8.03
N ALA A 229 -16.77 -6.84 -7.71
CA ALA A 229 -16.73 -8.26 -7.41
C ALA A 229 -16.27 -9.09 -8.62
N LEU A 230 -16.65 -8.71 -9.84
CA LEU A 230 -16.18 -9.35 -11.07
C LEU A 230 -14.68 -9.10 -11.31
N ASP A 231 -14.20 -7.87 -11.11
CA ASP A 231 -12.77 -7.54 -11.21
C ASP A 231 -11.94 -8.28 -10.15
N GLU A 232 -12.45 -8.37 -8.92
CA GLU A 232 -11.86 -9.18 -7.86
C GLU A 232 -11.82 -10.65 -8.27
N ALA A 233 -12.95 -11.25 -8.66
CA ALA A 233 -13.01 -12.65 -9.06
C ALA A 233 -12.08 -12.99 -10.22
N SER A 234 -11.91 -12.07 -11.17
CA SER A 234 -10.95 -12.19 -12.28
C SER A 234 -9.50 -12.23 -11.79
N PHE A 235 -9.17 -11.44 -10.76
CA PHE A 235 -7.84 -11.43 -10.15
C PHE A 235 -7.60 -12.60 -9.18
N THR A 236 -8.57 -12.93 -8.34
CA THR A 236 -8.45 -13.95 -7.29
C THR A 236 -8.73 -15.36 -7.81
N GLY A 237 -9.40 -15.49 -8.94
CA GLY A 237 -9.69 -16.77 -9.59
C GLY A 237 -8.42 -17.59 -9.85
N GLU A 238 -8.60 -18.90 -10.02
CA GLU A 238 -7.50 -19.73 -10.51
C GLU A 238 -7.06 -19.23 -11.88
N VAL A 239 -5.74 -19.18 -12.11
CA VAL A 239 -5.21 -18.88 -13.44
C VAL A 239 -5.40 -20.12 -14.29
N SER A 240 -6.63 -20.34 -14.76
CA SER A 240 -7.02 -21.59 -15.41
C SER A 240 -6.72 -21.64 -16.91
N SER A 241 -6.19 -20.59 -17.53
CA SER A 241 -5.91 -20.63 -18.98
C SER A 241 -4.92 -19.58 -19.49
N ARG A 242 -4.20 -19.99 -20.54
CA ARG A 242 -3.23 -19.22 -21.35
C ARG A 242 -3.86 -17.93 -21.90
N PRO A 243 -3.17 -16.78 -21.87
CA PRO A 243 -3.33 -15.78 -22.92
C PRO A 243 -2.98 -16.42 -24.26
N SER A 244 -3.77 -16.21 -25.30
CA SER A 244 -3.62 -16.88 -26.60
C SER A 244 -2.25 -16.63 -27.27
N ALA A 245 -1.56 -17.75 -27.58
CA ALA A 245 -0.59 -18.02 -28.65
C ALA A 245 0.82 -17.37 -28.63
N GLY A 246 1.82 -18.16 -28.21
CA GLY A 246 3.25 -18.07 -28.56
C GLY A 246 4.00 -19.37 -28.15
N PRO A 247 4.97 -19.89 -28.94
CA PRO A 247 5.55 -21.22 -28.71
C PRO A 247 6.83 -21.15 -27.85
N SER A 248 6.69 -21.03 -26.53
CA SER A 248 7.75 -21.28 -25.54
C SER A 248 7.13 -21.19 -24.15
N SER A 249 6.63 -22.30 -23.59
CA SER A 249 5.89 -22.28 -22.32
C SER A 249 6.70 -22.90 -21.19
N GLY A 250 7.12 -22.08 -20.23
CA GLY A 250 7.51 -22.53 -18.90
C GLY A 250 6.30 -22.88 -18.02
N PRO A 251 6.52 -23.12 -16.72
CA PRO A 251 5.50 -23.68 -15.84
C PRO A 251 4.32 -22.72 -15.60
N LEU A 252 3.12 -23.31 -15.42
CA LEU A 252 1.91 -22.59 -15.05
C LEU A 252 2.03 -21.97 -13.64
N PRO A 253 1.30 -20.87 -13.35
CA PRO A 253 1.20 -20.35 -11.98
C PRO A 253 0.75 -21.45 -11.02
N LEU A 254 1.34 -21.48 -9.82
CA LEU A 254 0.98 -22.49 -8.82
C LEU A 254 -0.45 -22.24 -8.34
N PRO A 255 -1.36 -23.21 -8.47
CA PRO A 255 -2.69 -23.05 -7.91
C PRO A 255 -2.58 -22.89 -6.38
N LEU A 256 -3.34 -21.93 -5.85
CA LEU A 256 -3.52 -21.77 -4.41
C LEU A 256 -4.11 -23.05 -3.80
N THR A 257 -4.90 -23.78 -4.61
CA THR A 257 -5.60 -25.03 -4.30
C THR A 257 -4.74 -26.29 -4.39
N ARG A 258 -3.45 -26.22 -4.77
CA ARG A 258 -2.55 -27.35 -4.47
C ARG A 258 -2.57 -27.49 -2.95
N SER A 259 -3.00 -28.66 -2.47
CA SER A 259 -3.19 -28.95 -1.04
C SER A 259 -2.13 -28.25 -0.23
N LEU A 260 -2.55 -27.40 0.72
CA LEU A 260 -1.62 -26.77 1.67
C LEU A 260 -0.64 -27.85 2.18
N PRO A 261 0.62 -27.49 2.46
CA PRO A 261 1.54 -28.39 3.15
C PRO A 261 0.82 -29.08 4.32
N ALA A 262 1.04 -30.38 4.52
CA ALA A 262 0.28 -31.15 5.51
C ALA A 262 0.42 -30.61 6.95
N ASP A 263 1.49 -29.87 7.20
CA ASP A 263 1.84 -29.19 8.45
C ASP A 263 1.62 -27.67 8.40
N ALA A 264 0.89 -27.17 7.40
CA ALA A 264 0.57 -25.75 7.27
C ALA A 264 -0.17 -25.26 8.53
N PRO A 265 0.23 -24.12 9.12
CA PRO A 265 -0.49 -23.57 10.26
C PRO A 265 -1.93 -23.24 9.90
N ASP A 266 -2.83 -23.46 10.86
CA ASP A 266 -4.23 -23.09 10.72
C ASP A 266 -4.37 -21.61 10.30
N GLY A 267 -5.38 -21.29 9.48
CA GLY A 267 -5.68 -19.91 9.04
C GLY A 267 -4.85 -19.41 7.85
N LEU A 268 -3.86 -20.19 7.37
CA LEU A 268 -3.08 -19.81 6.18
C LEU A 268 -3.94 -19.62 4.93
N ALA A 269 -4.91 -20.52 4.68
CA ALA A 269 -5.83 -20.39 3.55
C ALA A 269 -6.65 -19.10 3.62
N ASP A 270 -7.23 -18.80 4.78
CA ASP A 270 -8.07 -17.62 4.98
C ASP A 270 -7.26 -16.33 4.82
N ALA A 271 -6.04 -16.28 5.37
CA ALA A 271 -5.13 -15.16 5.21
C ALA A 271 -4.67 -14.97 3.75
N CYS A 272 -4.37 -16.05 3.02
CA CYS A 272 -4.05 -15.98 1.59
C CYS A 272 -5.25 -15.48 0.77
N ALA A 273 -6.45 -15.98 1.05
CA ALA A 273 -7.67 -15.54 0.38
C ALA A 273 -7.94 -14.06 0.65
N ARG A 274 -7.83 -13.62 1.92
CA ARG A 274 -8.01 -12.21 2.27
C ARG A 274 -6.97 -11.32 1.62
N GLY A 275 -5.70 -11.73 1.66
CA GLY A 275 -4.60 -11.02 1.01
C GLY A 275 -4.83 -10.79 -0.48
N LEU A 276 -5.33 -11.79 -1.21
CA LEU A 276 -5.64 -11.65 -2.63
C LEU A 276 -6.80 -10.69 -2.92
N ARG A 277 -7.84 -10.67 -2.08
CA ARG A 277 -8.93 -9.68 -2.20
C ARG A 277 -8.43 -8.26 -1.95
N ASP A 278 -7.63 -8.09 -0.91
CA ASP A 278 -7.01 -6.80 -0.59
C ASP A 278 -6.13 -6.31 -1.75
N LEU A 279 -5.28 -7.19 -2.31
CA LEU A 279 -4.49 -6.87 -3.50
C LEU A 279 -5.36 -6.52 -4.71
N ALA A 280 -6.47 -7.23 -4.93
CA ALA A 280 -7.38 -6.92 -6.03
C ALA A 280 -7.90 -5.48 -5.94
N SER A 281 -8.30 -5.06 -4.74
CA SER A 281 -8.82 -3.71 -4.45
C SER A 281 -7.77 -2.60 -4.53
N LEU A 282 -6.52 -2.91 -4.16
CA LEU A 282 -5.40 -1.96 -4.12
C LEU A 282 -4.75 -1.72 -5.48
N ARG A 283 -5.20 -2.38 -6.56
CA ARG A 283 -4.66 -2.14 -7.91
C ARG A 283 -5.00 -0.73 -8.39
N VAL A 284 -3.96 0.02 -8.74
CA VAL A 284 -4.06 1.38 -9.29
C VAL A 284 -3.66 1.39 -10.77
N PRO A 285 -4.24 2.28 -11.59
CA PRO A 285 -3.84 2.43 -12.99
C PRO A 285 -2.41 2.99 -13.10
N ALA A 286 -1.65 2.46 -14.05
CA ALA A 286 -0.33 2.93 -14.45
C ALA A 286 -0.14 2.78 -15.96
N LEU A 287 0.95 3.32 -16.51
CA LEU A 287 1.29 3.20 -17.92
C LEU A 287 2.60 2.42 -18.08
N GLY A 288 2.68 1.57 -19.10
CA GLY A 288 3.93 0.94 -19.51
C GLY A 288 4.75 1.79 -20.49
N PRO A 289 5.93 1.32 -20.91
CA PRO A 289 6.87 2.09 -21.72
C PRO A 289 6.31 2.49 -23.09
N ASP A 290 5.37 1.71 -23.64
CA ASP A 290 4.73 1.97 -24.93
C ASP A 290 3.35 2.65 -24.77
N GLY A 291 3.03 3.12 -23.56
CA GLY A 291 1.76 3.75 -23.23
C GLY A 291 0.61 2.77 -22.98
N GLU A 292 0.89 1.46 -22.86
CA GLU A 292 -0.12 0.48 -22.52
C GLU A 292 -0.67 0.69 -21.10
N GLU A 293 -1.98 0.48 -20.91
CA GLU A 293 -2.60 0.58 -19.59
C GLU A 293 -2.30 -0.64 -18.73
N LEU A 294 -1.76 -0.40 -17.54
CA LEU A 294 -1.37 -1.41 -16.57
C LEU A 294 -2.12 -1.21 -15.25
N ARG A 295 -2.26 -2.30 -14.50
CA ARG A 295 -2.79 -2.29 -13.12
C ARG A 295 -1.73 -2.83 -12.17
N VAL A 296 -1.21 -1.95 -11.33
CA VAL A 296 -0.09 -2.23 -10.40
C VAL A 296 -0.58 -2.14 -8.96
N PRO A 297 0.04 -2.84 -8.00
CA PRO A 297 -0.35 -2.69 -6.60
C PRO A 297 0.01 -1.29 -6.11
N GLY A 298 -0.99 -0.54 -5.65
CA GLY A 298 -0.76 0.68 -4.87
C GLY A 298 -0.42 0.32 -3.42
N ALA A 299 0.46 1.07 -2.76
CA ALA A 299 1.01 0.68 -1.47
C ALA A 299 -0.07 0.46 -0.39
N GLY A 300 -0.95 1.42 -0.13
CA GLY A 300 -2.10 1.18 0.75
C GLY A 300 -2.88 2.41 1.18
N VAL A 301 -3.99 2.18 1.89
CA VAL A 301 -4.91 3.24 2.32
C VAL A 301 -4.84 3.46 3.83
N PRO A 302 -4.92 4.72 4.30
CA PRO A 302 -5.31 5.92 3.53
C PRO A 302 -4.17 6.76 2.95
N TRP A 303 -2.90 6.39 3.13
CA TRP A 303 -1.79 7.33 2.92
C TRP A 303 -1.01 7.17 1.60
N PHE A 304 -1.09 5.98 0.99
CA PHE A 304 -0.11 5.53 0.00
C PHE A 304 -0.76 4.85 -1.22
N LEU A 305 -2.03 5.13 -1.56
CA LEU A 305 -2.72 4.49 -2.69
C LEU A 305 -2.25 5.07 -4.04
N THR A 306 -1.01 4.75 -4.41
CA THR A 306 -0.34 5.11 -5.66
C THR A 306 0.81 4.15 -5.93
N LEU A 307 1.48 4.27 -7.07
CA LEU A 307 2.68 3.50 -7.38
C LEU A 307 3.85 3.90 -6.46
N PHE A 308 4.23 2.95 -5.60
CA PHE A 308 5.48 2.94 -4.83
C PHE A 308 6.36 1.83 -5.39
N GLY A 309 7.56 2.17 -5.87
CA GLY A 309 8.43 1.23 -6.59
C GLY A 309 8.81 0.03 -5.74
N ARG A 310 9.42 0.27 -4.58
CA ARG A 310 9.82 -0.79 -3.65
C ARG A 310 8.63 -1.64 -3.20
N ASP A 311 7.56 -1.02 -2.73
CA ASP A 311 6.36 -1.73 -2.26
C ASP A 311 5.78 -2.61 -3.35
N ALA A 312 5.67 -2.09 -4.58
CA ALA A 312 5.14 -2.83 -5.71
C ALA A 312 6.04 -4.00 -6.12
N LEU A 313 7.36 -3.80 -6.08
CA LEU A 313 8.35 -4.85 -6.38
C LEU A 313 8.27 -5.99 -5.37
N LEU A 314 8.29 -5.70 -4.06
CA LEU A 314 8.20 -6.72 -3.01
C LEU A 314 6.83 -7.40 -2.99
N THR A 315 5.74 -6.64 -3.12
CA THR A 315 4.38 -7.19 -3.24
C THR A 315 4.29 -8.17 -4.41
N SER A 316 4.78 -7.75 -5.58
CA SER A 316 4.77 -8.57 -6.79
C SER A 316 5.66 -9.80 -6.66
N HIS A 317 6.80 -9.69 -5.96
CA HIS A 317 7.67 -10.82 -5.66
C HIS A 317 6.98 -11.86 -4.77
N PHE A 318 6.33 -11.43 -3.69
CA PHE A 318 5.60 -12.35 -2.79
C PHE A 318 4.42 -13.03 -3.50
N ALA A 319 3.74 -12.31 -4.39
CA ALA A 319 2.64 -12.85 -5.18
C ALA A 319 3.12 -13.65 -6.42
N LEU A 320 4.40 -13.57 -6.80
CA LEU A 320 4.92 -14.03 -8.09
C LEU A 320 4.55 -15.48 -8.44
N PRO A 321 4.66 -16.48 -7.53
CA PRO A 321 4.32 -17.87 -7.87
C PRO A 321 2.83 -18.07 -8.19
N TYR A 322 1.98 -17.12 -7.77
CA TYR A 322 0.52 -17.23 -7.83
C TYR A 322 -0.09 -16.24 -8.83
N ARG A 323 0.48 -15.04 -8.97
CA ARG A 323 -0.02 -13.92 -9.77
C ARG A 323 1.10 -13.24 -10.56
N PRO A 324 1.77 -13.94 -11.49
CA PRO A 324 2.90 -13.39 -12.24
C PRO A 324 2.54 -12.16 -13.10
N GLY A 325 1.27 -12.02 -13.49
CA GLY A 325 0.80 -10.81 -14.19
C GLY A 325 0.98 -9.51 -13.38
N LEU A 326 0.96 -9.58 -12.04
CA LEU A 326 1.20 -8.43 -11.18
C LEU A 326 2.67 -7.96 -11.28
N ALA A 327 3.61 -8.90 -11.36
CA ALA A 327 5.02 -8.60 -11.56
C ALA A 327 5.30 -8.02 -12.96
N ALA A 328 4.67 -8.57 -14.01
CA ALA A 328 4.79 -8.04 -15.36
C ALA A 328 4.28 -6.59 -15.46
N ALA A 329 3.12 -6.30 -14.86
CA ALA A 329 2.58 -4.94 -14.80
C ALA A 329 3.48 -3.98 -14.01
N THR A 330 4.01 -4.43 -12.87
CA THR A 330 4.92 -3.62 -12.03
C THR A 330 6.21 -3.30 -12.76
N LEU A 331 6.85 -4.28 -13.40
CA LEU A 331 8.07 -4.07 -14.18
C LEU A 331 7.83 -3.11 -15.35
N GLY A 332 6.72 -3.25 -16.08
CA GLY A 332 6.34 -2.33 -17.14
C GLY A 332 6.17 -0.90 -16.64
N ALA A 333 5.39 -0.70 -15.57
CA ALA A 333 5.15 0.62 -15.01
C ALA A 333 6.43 1.30 -14.52
N LEU A 334 7.30 0.55 -13.83
CA LEU A 334 8.56 1.09 -13.31
C LEU A 334 9.57 1.38 -14.41
N ALA A 335 9.60 0.59 -15.48
CA ALA A 335 10.41 0.89 -16.67
C ALA A 335 9.94 2.18 -17.35
N ALA A 336 8.63 2.40 -17.46
CA ALA A 336 8.05 3.62 -18.04
C ALA A 336 8.39 4.90 -17.24
N THR A 337 8.72 4.73 -15.97
CA THR A 337 9.04 5.83 -15.04
C THR A 337 10.49 5.80 -14.57
N GLN A 338 11.36 5.02 -15.23
CA GLN A 338 12.79 4.97 -14.90
C GLN A 338 13.43 6.33 -15.17
N GLY A 339 14.33 6.76 -14.29
CA GLY A 339 15.04 8.02 -14.43
C GLY A 339 15.85 8.07 -15.73
N THR A 340 15.77 9.19 -16.44
CA THR A 340 16.47 9.40 -17.71
C THR A 340 17.37 10.63 -17.70
N GLY A 341 17.19 11.51 -16.71
CA GLY A 341 18.01 12.69 -16.50
C GLY A 341 18.51 12.82 -15.07
N TYR A 342 19.08 13.98 -14.77
CA TYR A 342 19.47 14.37 -13.42
C TYR A 342 18.54 15.51 -12.94
N ASP A 343 17.79 15.26 -11.87
CA ASP A 343 16.96 16.27 -11.16
C ASP A 343 17.19 16.12 -9.66
N ALA A 344 17.99 17.01 -9.08
CA ALA A 344 18.38 16.95 -7.67
C ALA A 344 17.18 17.04 -6.72
N PHE A 345 16.14 17.80 -7.06
CA PHE A 345 14.95 17.95 -6.20
C PHE A 345 14.13 16.65 -6.15
N ARG A 346 14.11 15.87 -7.24
CA ARG A 346 13.44 14.57 -7.29
C ARG A 346 14.36 13.41 -6.89
N GLY A 347 15.66 13.65 -6.76
CA GLY A 347 16.68 12.60 -6.65
C GLY A 347 16.84 11.77 -7.94
N GLU A 348 16.37 12.27 -9.09
CA GLU A 348 16.40 11.54 -10.36
C GLU A 348 17.84 11.41 -10.85
N GLN A 349 18.20 10.20 -11.29
CA GLN A 349 19.46 9.86 -11.93
C GLN A 349 19.18 8.85 -13.05
N PRO A 350 19.94 8.85 -14.16
CA PRO A 350 19.70 7.93 -15.28
C PRO A 350 19.84 6.47 -14.84
N GLY A 351 18.80 5.67 -15.08
CA GLY A 351 18.73 4.26 -14.72
C GLY A 351 18.09 3.96 -13.36
N ARG A 352 17.90 4.98 -12.51
CA ARG A 352 17.31 4.83 -11.18
C ARG A 352 15.81 4.52 -11.27
N ILE A 353 15.33 3.59 -10.45
CA ILE A 353 13.89 3.27 -10.34
C ILE A 353 13.23 4.17 -9.30
N VAL A 354 12.01 4.63 -9.61
CA VAL A 354 11.25 5.56 -8.77
C VAL A 354 10.90 4.97 -7.40
N HIS A 355 10.97 5.79 -6.36
CA HIS A 355 10.46 5.48 -5.02
C HIS A 355 8.93 5.58 -5.00
N GLU A 356 8.37 6.73 -5.36
CA GLU A 356 6.91 6.94 -5.43
C GLU A 356 6.51 7.99 -6.48
N ILE A 357 5.27 7.91 -6.94
CA ILE A 357 4.66 8.86 -7.88
C ILE A 357 3.40 9.45 -7.26
N ARG A 358 3.35 10.78 -7.18
CA ARG A 358 2.21 11.54 -6.67
C ARG A 358 1.60 12.42 -7.75
N HIS A 359 0.29 12.52 -7.66
CA HIS A 359 -0.55 13.28 -8.58
C HIS A 359 -1.23 14.46 -7.90
N GLY A 360 -0.95 14.71 -6.62
CA GLY A 360 -1.49 15.83 -5.85
C GLY A 360 -0.94 17.20 -6.26
N GLU A 361 -1.62 18.23 -5.78
CA GLU A 361 -1.35 19.63 -6.09
C GLU A 361 0.07 20.03 -5.66
N LEU A 362 0.47 19.65 -4.44
CA LEU A 362 1.76 20.06 -3.89
C LEU A 362 2.93 19.49 -4.70
N ALA A 363 2.74 18.29 -5.27
CA ALA A 363 3.71 17.67 -6.15
C ALA A 363 3.78 18.37 -7.52
N ALA A 364 2.65 18.82 -8.06
CA ALA A 364 2.58 19.54 -9.32
C ALA A 364 3.31 20.90 -9.25
N PHE A 365 3.14 21.64 -8.16
CA PHE A 365 3.84 22.92 -7.92
C PHE A 365 5.26 22.74 -7.36
N ARG A 366 5.79 21.51 -7.28
CA ARG A 366 7.12 21.20 -6.73
C ARG A 366 7.34 21.79 -5.31
N GLN A 367 6.29 21.82 -4.49
CA GLN A 367 6.40 22.10 -3.05
C GLN A 367 6.83 20.85 -2.28
N VAL A 368 6.61 19.68 -2.87
CA VAL A 368 7.13 18.39 -2.42
C VAL A 368 7.76 17.64 -3.61
N PRO A 369 8.76 16.78 -3.39
CA PRO A 369 9.49 16.12 -4.48
C PRO A 369 8.74 14.94 -5.11
N TYR A 370 7.61 14.55 -4.50
CA TYR A 370 6.91 13.28 -4.74
C TYR A 370 6.19 13.13 -6.08
N GLY A 371 6.22 14.13 -6.98
CA GLY A 371 5.62 13.98 -8.31
C GLY A 371 6.19 12.79 -9.09
N ARG A 372 7.51 12.64 -9.05
CA ARG A 372 8.26 11.43 -9.42
C ARG A 372 9.51 11.43 -8.56
N TYR A 373 9.41 10.88 -7.35
CA TYR A 373 10.52 10.90 -6.41
C TYR A 373 11.33 9.63 -6.48
N TYR A 374 12.65 9.75 -6.54
CA TYR A 374 13.58 8.64 -6.71
C TYR A 374 14.40 8.37 -5.46
N GLY A 375 14.05 8.90 -4.28
CA GLY A 375 14.76 8.66 -3.01
C GLY A 375 14.62 7.23 -2.49
N SER A 376 15.09 6.26 -3.28
CA SER A 376 15.14 4.83 -3.00
C SER A 376 16.50 4.30 -3.47
N VAL A 377 17.23 3.64 -2.57
CA VAL A 377 18.48 2.93 -2.89
C VAL A 377 18.21 1.47 -3.31
N ASP A 378 17.06 0.95 -2.91
CA ASP A 378 16.68 -0.47 -2.98
C ASP A 378 15.76 -0.83 -4.15
N ALA A 379 14.95 0.10 -4.68
CA ALA A 379 14.04 -0.20 -5.79
C ALA A 379 14.77 -0.59 -7.08
N THR A 380 15.91 0.03 -7.38
CA THR A 380 16.69 -0.28 -8.59
C THR A 380 17.24 -1.71 -8.61
N PRO A 381 17.93 -2.22 -7.56
CA PRO A 381 18.31 -3.63 -7.53
C PRO A 381 17.09 -4.56 -7.44
N LEU A 382 16.04 -4.22 -6.70
CA LEU A 382 14.82 -5.04 -6.61
C LEU A 382 14.10 -5.20 -7.97
N PHE A 383 14.17 -4.20 -8.85
CA PHE A 383 13.66 -4.29 -10.23
C PHE A 383 14.33 -5.41 -11.01
N LEU A 384 15.66 -5.53 -10.91
CA LEU A 384 16.43 -6.58 -11.56
C LEU A 384 16.14 -7.95 -10.96
N VAL A 385 15.99 -8.03 -9.62
CA VAL A 385 15.61 -9.26 -8.92
C VAL A 385 14.26 -9.78 -9.39
N LEU A 386 13.25 -8.91 -9.50
CA LEU A 386 11.92 -9.28 -9.95
C LEU A 386 11.90 -9.65 -11.44
N LEU A 387 12.67 -8.95 -12.29
CA LEU A 387 12.73 -9.24 -13.73
C LEU A 387 13.19 -10.68 -13.99
N GLU A 388 14.32 -11.08 -13.40
CA GLU A 388 14.81 -12.46 -13.52
C GLU A 388 13.87 -13.44 -12.82
N GLY A 389 13.36 -13.08 -11.63
CA GLY A 389 12.43 -13.93 -10.89
C GLY A 389 11.20 -14.28 -11.72
N LEU A 390 10.63 -13.29 -12.42
CA LEU A 390 9.51 -13.48 -13.33
C LEU A 390 9.89 -14.38 -14.50
N THR A 391 10.98 -14.08 -15.21
CA THR A 391 11.46 -14.88 -16.35
C THR A 391 11.70 -16.34 -15.97
N ARG A 392 12.32 -16.59 -14.81
CA ARG A 392 12.55 -17.95 -14.31
C ARG A 392 11.25 -18.65 -13.92
N THR A 393 10.31 -17.93 -13.30
CA THR A 393 9.04 -18.51 -12.83
C THR A 393 8.13 -18.89 -13.99
N THR A 394 8.04 -18.05 -15.04
CA THR A 394 7.15 -18.27 -16.18
C THR A 394 7.81 -19.02 -17.33
N GLY A 395 9.14 -19.01 -17.41
CA GLY A 395 9.92 -19.44 -18.58
C GLY A 395 9.71 -18.56 -19.82
N ASP A 396 8.97 -17.45 -19.70
CA ASP A 396 8.76 -16.49 -20.77
C ASP A 396 9.83 -15.39 -20.70
N THR A 397 10.62 -15.29 -21.76
CA THR A 397 11.72 -14.34 -21.88
C THR A 397 11.31 -13.03 -22.57
N ALA A 398 10.09 -12.92 -23.11
CA ALA A 398 9.67 -11.79 -23.93
C ALA A 398 9.81 -10.45 -23.18
N LEU A 399 9.39 -10.40 -21.92
CA LEU A 399 9.51 -9.17 -21.12
C LEU A 399 10.97 -8.85 -20.78
N ALA A 400 11.81 -9.85 -20.49
CA ALA A 400 13.23 -9.64 -20.24
C ALA A 400 13.96 -9.12 -21.49
N VAL A 401 13.61 -9.60 -22.68
CA VAL A 401 14.11 -9.06 -23.95
C VAL A 401 13.64 -7.61 -24.13
N ARG A 402 12.35 -7.34 -23.93
CA ARG A 402 11.78 -5.98 -24.06
C ARG A 402 12.44 -4.98 -23.11
N LEU A 403 12.73 -5.39 -21.88
CA LEU A 403 13.26 -4.52 -20.82
C LEU A 403 14.80 -4.56 -20.71
N GLU A 404 15.53 -5.14 -21.66
CA GLU A 404 16.99 -5.24 -21.61
C GLU A 404 17.67 -3.88 -21.42
N ALA A 405 17.26 -2.86 -22.19
CA ALA A 405 17.84 -1.52 -22.09
C ALA A 405 17.62 -0.90 -20.70
N HIS A 406 16.44 -1.11 -20.11
CA HIS A 406 16.11 -0.65 -18.76
C HIS A 406 16.92 -1.38 -17.70
N ALA A 407 17.12 -2.70 -17.85
CA ALA A 407 17.94 -3.50 -16.94
C ALA A 407 19.41 -3.08 -16.99
N ARG A 408 19.97 -2.87 -18.19
CA ARG A 408 21.34 -2.35 -18.36
C ARG A 408 21.49 -0.96 -17.75
N ALA A 409 20.51 -0.07 -17.91
CA ALA A 409 20.51 1.25 -17.28
C ALA A 409 20.46 1.16 -15.75
N ALA A 410 19.67 0.25 -15.20
CA ALA A 410 19.60 0.00 -13.75
C ALA A 410 20.95 -0.49 -13.19
N VAL A 411 21.62 -1.43 -13.86
CA VAL A 411 22.97 -1.87 -13.46
C VAL A 411 23.97 -0.72 -13.60
N ALA A 412 23.93 0.04 -14.69
CA ALA A 412 24.82 1.19 -14.88
C ALA A 412 24.64 2.23 -13.76
N TRP A 413 23.41 2.49 -13.33
CA TRP A 413 23.12 3.31 -12.17
C TRP A 413 23.78 2.74 -10.90
N MET A 414 23.59 1.46 -10.60
CA MET A 414 24.16 0.82 -9.40
C MET A 414 25.68 1.00 -9.31
N PHE A 415 26.40 0.87 -10.44
CA PHE A 415 27.84 1.09 -10.50
C PHE A 415 28.24 2.56 -10.42
N ARG A 416 27.59 3.43 -11.20
CA ARG A 416 27.99 4.83 -11.34
C ARG A 416 27.46 5.71 -10.21
N ASP A 417 26.14 5.90 -10.17
CA ASP A 417 25.51 6.87 -9.27
C ASP A 417 25.09 6.24 -7.93
N GLY A 418 24.87 4.93 -7.90
CA GLY A 418 24.58 4.15 -6.71
C GLY A 418 25.82 3.87 -5.86
N GLY A 419 27.02 3.99 -6.43
CA GLY A 419 28.28 3.99 -5.68
C GLY A 419 29.07 2.68 -5.65
N LEU A 420 28.64 1.60 -6.34
CA LEU A 420 29.39 0.33 -6.30
C LEU A 420 30.81 0.47 -6.89
N ALA A 421 31.02 1.31 -7.91
CA ALA A 421 32.35 1.49 -8.50
C ALA A 421 33.26 2.40 -7.66
N GLU A 422 32.69 3.38 -6.96
CA GLU A 422 33.44 4.35 -6.15
C GLU A 422 33.74 3.83 -4.74
N SER A 423 32.70 3.36 -4.04
CA SER A 423 32.77 2.97 -2.63
C SER A 423 32.80 1.46 -2.40
N GLY A 424 32.46 0.67 -3.43
CA GLY A 424 32.26 -0.77 -3.31
C GLY A 424 30.86 -1.18 -2.82
N TYR A 425 30.01 -0.22 -2.44
CA TYR A 425 28.67 -0.41 -1.88
C TYR A 425 27.63 0.51 -2.55
N LEU A 426 26.37 0.10 -2.51
CA LEU A 426 25.26 1.01 -2.75
C LEU A 426 25.11 1.98 -1.58
N VAL A 427 25.13 3.27 -1.86
CA VAL A 427 24.99 4.34 -0.87
C VAL A 427 23.83 5.26 -1.23
N TYR A 428 23.22 5.86 -0.22
CA TYR A 428 22.38 7.04 -0.39
C TYR A 428 22.88 8.18 0.47
N THR A 429 22.58 9.41 0.05
CA THR A 429 22.81 10.60 0.87
C THR A 429 21.47 11.09 1.40
N PRO A 430 21.35 11.37 2.71
CA PRO A 430 20.13 11.94 3.28
C PRO A 430 19.68 13.18 2.52
N ASP A 431 18.39 13.23 2.21
CA ASP A 431 17.77 14.34 1.49
C ASP A 431 16.82 15.10 2.44
N PRO A 432 17.22 16.28 2.96
CA PRO A 432 16.35 17.08 3.83
C PRO A 432 15.08 17.59 3.17
N GLY A 433 15.04 17.66 1.82
CA GLY A 433 13.85 18.03 1.06
C GLY A 433 12.92 16.85 0.74
N GLY A 434 13.37 15.63 1.02
CA GLY A 434 12.67 14.38 0.78
C GLY A 434 12.83 13.42 1.95
N LEU A 435 13.39 12.23 1.69
CA LEU A 435 13.64 11.21 2.70
C LEU A 435 15.08 11.26 3.22
N VAL A 436 15.22 11.30 4.55
CA VAL A 436 16.51 11.17 5.25
C VAL A 436 17.08 9.77 5.03
N ASN A 437 16.24 8.74 5.13
CA ASN A 437 16.61 7.35 4.87
C ASN A 437 15.94 6.89 3.57
N GLN A 438 16.74 6.43 2.59
CA GLN A 438 16.23 6.04 1.27
C GLN A 438 16.12 4.51 1.10
N ASN A 439 16.11 3.77 2.21
CA ASN A 439 15.85 2.34 2.24
C ASN A 439 14.46 2.06 2.81
N TRP A 440 14.09 0.78 3.00
CA TRP A 440 12.75 0.42 3.45
C TRP A 440 12.40 0.97 4.84
N LYS A 441 13.41 1.22 5.68
CA LYS A 441 13.26 1.95 6.95
C LYS A 441 13.37 3.46 6.76
N ASP A 442 12.46 4.02 5.96
CA ASP A 442 12.53 5.40 5.46
C ASP A 442 12.21 6.50 6.50
N SER A 443 11.76 6.15 7.70
CA SER A 443 11.51 7.14 8.75
C SER A 443 12.80 7.75 9.28
N GLU A 444 12.75 9.05 9.61
CA GLU A 444 13.79 9.70 10.40
C GLU A 444 14.08 8.91 11.68
N GLY A 445 15.36 8.80 12.04
CA GLY A 445 15.76 8.09 13.25
C GLY A 445 16.09 6.60 13.05
N ALA A 446 15.69 5.98 11.94
CA ALA A 446 15.69 4.53 11.81
C ALA A 446 17.09 3.90 11.75
N ILE A 447 18.02 4.55 11.06
CA ILE A 447 19.41 4.09 10.94
C ILE A 447 20.24 4.75 12.04
N CYS A 448 20.31 4.07 13.18
CA CYS A 448 20.94 4.58 14.39
C CYS A 448 21.92 3.57 15.01
N PHE A 449 22.99 4.08 15.63
CA PHE A 449 23.91 3.30 16.45
C PHE A 449 23.21 2.83 17.75
N LEU A 450 23.83 1.90 18.45
CA LEU A 450 23.31 1.34 19.70
C LEU A 450 23.10 2.43 20.78
N ASP A 451 23.93 3.47 20.79
CA ASP A 451 23.81 4.62 21.69
C ASP A 451 22.68 5.61 21.30
N GLY A 452 21.98 5.35 20.20
CA GLY A 452 20.88 6.14 19.66
C GLY A 452 21.29 7.28 18.72
N THR A 453 22.60 7.52 18.53
CA THR A 453 23.09 8.50 17.56
C THR A 453 22.74 8.08 16.13
N GLN A 454 22.50 9.05 15.25
CA GLN A 454 22.12 8.78 13.85
C GLN A 454 23.36 8.54 12.99
N ALA A 455 23.24 7.68 11.98
CA ALA A 455 24.23 7.60 10.92
C ALA A 455 24.25 8.90 10.09
N GLU A 456 25.45 9.35 9.72
CA GLU A 456 25.67 10.61 8.99
C GLU A 456 26.48 10.37 7.71
N GLY A 457 26.34 11.27 6.74
CA GLY A 457 27.03 11.19 5.44
C GLY A 457 26.37 10.20 4.48
N PRO A 458 27.09 9.73 3.44
CA PRO A 458 26.61 8.64 2.60
C PRO A 458 26.46 7.35 3.41
N ILE A 459 25.28 6.75 3.40
CA ILE A 459 24.95 5.57 4.22
C ILE A 459 24.85 4.35 3.30
N ALA A 460 25.59 3.29 3.63
CA ALA A 460 25.45 1.96 3.04
C ALA A 460 24.69 1.04 3.99
N VAL A 461 23.38 0.90 3.83
CA VAL A 461 22.56 -0.02 4.63
C VAL A 461 22.75 -1.47 4.17
N ALA A 462 22.71 -2.42 5.10
CA ALA A 462 23.12 -3.80 4.85
C ALA A 462 22.24 -4.52 3.82
N GLU A 463 20.91 -4.39 3.97
CA GLU A 463 19.94 -5.06 3.11
C GLU A 463 20.04 -4.60 1.65
N ALA A 464 20.35 -3.33 1.39
CA ALA A 464 20.56 -2.83 0.03
C ALA A 464 21.77 -3.49 -0.65
N GLN A 465 22.81 -3.85 0.11
CA GLN A 465 23.95 -4.60 -0.43
C GLN A 465 23.56 -6.04 -0.76
N GLY A 466 22.71 -6.63 0.08
CA GLY A 466 22.07 -7.91 -0.22
C GLY A 466 21.28 -7.85 -1.52
N TYR A 467 20.43 -6.84 -1.71
CA TYR A 467 19.68 -6.68 -2.95
C TYR A 467 20.59 -6.44 -4.16
N ALA A 468 21.65 -5.65 -4.01
CA ALA A 468 22.64 -5.43 -5.07
C ALA A 468 23.30 -6.74 -5.49
N TYR A 469 23.69 -7.57 -4.52
CA TYR A 469 24.26 -8.89 -4.77
C TYR A 469 23.29 -9.78 -5.56
N ASP A 470 22.03 -9.92 -5.10
CA ASP A 470 21.04 -10.77 -5.80
C ASP A 470 20.71 -10.23 -7.20
N ALA A 471 20.60 -8.91 -7.33
CA ALA A 471 20.38 -8.23 -8.61
C ALA A 471 21.49 -8.53 -9.63
N LEU A 472 22.76 -8.45 -9.22
CA LEU A 472 23.90 -8.73 -10.11
C LEU A 472 23.97 -10.22 -10.49
N VAL A 473 23.74 -11.13 -9.54
CA VAL A 473 23.67 -12.59 -9.82
C VAL A 473 22.61 -12.88 -10.89
N ARG A 474 21.41 -12.33 -10.70
CA ARG A 474 20.27 -12.56 -11.58
C ARG A 474 20.43 -11.89 -12.95
N THR A 475 21.02 -10.71 -12.98
CA THR A 475 21.29 -10.01 -14.23
C THR A 475 22.38 -10.72 -15.03
N ALA A 476 23.40 -11.29 -14.37
CA ALA A 476 24.39 -12.13 -15.04
C ALA A 476 23.74 -13.38 -15.68
N HIS A 477 22.78 -13.99 -14.98
CA HIS A 477 22.00 -15.09 -15.54
C HIS A 477 21.20 -14.67 -16.79
N LEU A 478 20.49 -13.53 -16.75
CA LEU A 478 19.76 -13.00 -17.91
C LEU A 478 20.71 -12.63 -19.07
N ALA A 479 21.84 -11.99 -18.78
CA ALA A 479 22.85 -11.63 -19.77
C ALA A 479 23.37 -12.87 -20.51
N ARG A 480 23.65 -13.95 -19.79
CA ARG A 480 24.16 -15.20 -20.37
C ARG A 480 23.10 -15.97 -21.16
N THR A 481 21.88 -16.05 -20.64
CA THR A 481 20.86 -17.00 -21.12
C THR A 481 19.79 -16.39 -22.02
N VAL A 482 19.53 -15.08 -21.90
CA VAL A 482 18.46 -14.37 -22.63
C VAL A 482 19.04 -13.35 -23.60
N TRP A 483 19.97 -12.50 -23.16
CA TRP A 483 20.48 -11.38 -23.97
C TRP A 483 21.73 -11.72 -24.81
N GLY A 484 22.31 -12.91 -24.62
CA GLY A 484 23.43 -13.37 -25.44
C GLY A 484 24.75 -12.63 -25.19
N ASP A 485 24.96 -12.11 -23.99
CA ASP A 485 26.11 -11.31 -23.58
C ASP A 485 26.91 -12.00 -22.44
N PRO A 486 27.62 -13.10 -22.73
CA PRO A 486 28.37 -13.86 -21.73
C PRO A 486 29.58 -13.11 -21.19
N ALA A 487 30.09 -12.10 -21.91
CA ALA A 487 31.20 -11.26 -21.46
C ALA A 487 30.74 -10.35 -20.32
N TRP A 488 29.65 -9.62 -20.51
CA TRP A 488 29.06 -8.81 -19.46
C TRP A 488 28.60 -9.66 -18.27
N ALA A 489 28.04 -10.86 -18.52
CA ALA A 489 27.73 -11.80 -17.44
C ALA A 489 28.96 -12.13 -16.57
N GLY A 490 30.13 -12.33 -17.17
CA GLY A 490 31.38 -12.58 -16.45
C GLY A 490 31.87 -11.38 -15.62
N GLU A 491 31.69 -10.15 -16.12
CA GLU A 491 31.99 -8.93 -15.36
C GLU A 491 31.09 -8.81 -14.12
N LEU A 492 29.80 -9.06 -14.28
CA LEU A 492 28.84 -9.06 -13.17
C LEU A 492 29.16 -10.16 -12.14
N GLU A 493 29.53 -11.36 -12.58
CA GLU A 493 29.93 -12.47 -11.70
C GLU A 493 31.18 -12.14 -10.87
N SER A 494 32.16 -11.42 -11.45
CA SER A 494 33.32 -10.93 -10.70
C SER A 494 32.91 -9.90 -9.65
N ALA A 495 32.03 -8.95 -10.01
CA ALA A 495 31.53 -7.94 -9.07
C ALA A 495 30.73 -8.56 -7.92
N VAL A 496 29.97 -9.64 -8.18
CA VAL A 496 29.25 -10.44 -7.18
C VAL A 496 30.20 -11.06 -6.16
N ALA A 497 31.28 -11.70 -6.63
CA ALA A 497 32.28 -12.33 -5.76
C ALA A 497 32.96 -11.28 -4.86
N ASP A 498 33.37 -10.16 -5.46
CA ASP A 498 34.01 -9.07 -4.75
C ASP A 498 33.08 -8.43 -3.71
N LEU A 499 31.80 -8.20 -4.05
CA LEU A 499 30.82 -7.60 -3.13
C LEU A 499 30.59 -8.51 -1.92
N ARG A 500 30.49 -9.82 -2.12
CA ARG A 500 30.30 -10.79 -1.03
C ARG A 500 31.46 -10.80 -0.05
N GLU A 501 32.68 -10.85 -0.56
CA GLU A 501 33.89 -10.85 0.27
C GLU A 501 34.00 -9.55 1.07
N ARG A 502 33.82 -8.39 0.41
CA ARG A 502 33.84 -7.09 1.08
C ARG A 502 32.76 -6.97 2.15
N PHE A 503 31.53 -7.40 1.85
CA PHE A 503 30.42 -7.32 2.79
C PHE A 503 30.71 -8.08 4.08
N LEU A 504 31.19 -9.32 3.98
CA LEU A 504 31.53 -10.12 5.17
C LEU A 504 32.68 -9.48 5.98
N ARG A 505 33.65 -8.84 5.32
CA ARG A 505 34.74 -8.13 6.00
C ARG A 505 34.24 -6.88 6.74
N ASP A 506 33.41 -6.06 6.10
CA ASP A 506 33.11 -4.71 6.58
C ASP A 506 31.83 -4.64 7.43
N PHE A 507 30.84 -5.50 7.17
CA PHE A 507 29.55 -5.49 7.88
C PHE A 507 29.48 -6.51 9.02
N TRP A 508 30.30 -7.56 9.03
CA TRP A 508 30.20 -8.58 10.07
C TRP A 508 30.77 -8.08 11.41
N MET A 509 29.95 -8.05 12.45
CA MET A 509 30.39 -7.70 13.80
C MET A 509 30.72 -8.97 14.59
N THR A 510 32.00 -9.21 14.85
CA THR A 510 32.48 -10.44 15.51
C THR A 510 31.96 -10.62 16.94
N GLY A 511 31.81 -9.53 17.70
CA GLY A 511 31.30 -9.56 19.07
C GLY A 511 29.86 -10.09 19.15
N PRO A 512 28.88 -9.40 18.53
CA PRO A 512 27.50 -9.90 18.41
C PRO A 512 27.38 -11.17 17.56
N GLY A 513 28.31 -11.39 16.62
CA GLY A 513 28.19 -12.41 15.58
C GLY A 513 26.96 -12.20 14.71
N PHE A 514 26.80 -10.96 14.27
CA PHE A 514 25.64 -10.46 13.54
C PHE A 514 26.07 -9.34 12.58
N PRO A 515 25.39 -9.14 11.44
CA PRO A 515 25.67 -8.03 10.53
C PRO A 515 25.33 -6.68 11.17
N ALA A 516 26.18 -5.67 10.94
CA ALA A 516 25.87 -4.29 11.23
C ALA A 516 24.65 -3.84 10.40
N LEU A 517 23.85 -2.91 10.95
CA LEU A 517 22.69 -2.35 10.25
C LEU A 517 23.12 -1.58 8.99
N ALA A 518 24.22 -0.84 9.09
CA ALA A 518 24.75 -0.01 8.00
C ALA A 518 26.24 0.28 8.22
N LEU A 519 26.87 0.87 7.21
CA LEU A 519 28.08 1.68 7.34
C LEU A 519 27.71 3.15 7.16
N ASP A 520 28.19 4.03 8.04
CA ASP A 520 28.04 5.48 7.90
C ASP A 520 29.08 6.08 6.94
N GLY A 521 29.00 7.39 6.69
CA GLY A 521 29.91 8.09 5.79
C GLY A 521 31.38 8.13 6.23
N LYS A 522 31.70 7.65 7.45
CA LYS A 522 33.06 7.48 7.97
C LYS A 522 33.49 6.01 7.95
N GLY A 523 32.67 5.11 7.40
CA GLY A 523 32.92 3.67 7.37
C GLY A 523 32.72 2.98 8.71
N ARG A 524 32.04 3.61 9.68
CA ARG A 524 31.76 2.99 10.98
C ARG A 524 30.58 2.04 10.86
N GLN A 525 30.70 0.87 11.48
CA GLN A 525 29.60 -0.08 11.64
C GLN A 525 28.52 0.53 12.55
N VAL A 526 27.32 0.71 11.99
CA VAL A 526 26.12 1.04 12.75
C VAL A 526 25.67 -0.21 13.47
N ASP A 527 25.96 -0.27 14.77
CA ASP A 527 26.03 -1.49 15.58
C ASP A 527 24.70 -1.95 16.20
N SER A 528 23.61 -1.25 15.90
CA SER A 528 22.26 -1.66 16.27
C SER A 528 21.86 -3.00 15.64
N LEU A 529 21.29 -3.90 16.44
CA LEU A 529 20.79 -5.20 15.99
C LEU A 529 19.36 -5.06 15.44
N ALA A 530 19.22 -5.27 14.13
CA ALA A 530 18.00 -4.96 13.39
C ALA A 530 17.55 -6.10 12.46
N SER A 531 16.27 -6.09 12.10
CA SER A 531 15.65 -7.12 11.24
C SER A 531 16.18 -7.16 9.81
N ASP A 532 16.82 -6.08 9.33
CA ASP A 532 17.44 -5.96 8.01
C ASP A 532 18.41 -7.12 7.72
N ALA A 533 19.03 -7.68 8.76
CA ALA A 533 19.89 -8.85 8.63
C ALA A 533 19.17 -10.07 8.04
N GLY A 534 17.86 -10.20 8.24
CA GLY A 534 17.07 -11.28 7.66
C GLY A 534 16.85 -11.12 6.14
N HIS A 535 16.97 -9.91 5.61
CA HIS A 535 16.96 -9.69 4.15
C HIS A 535 18.24 -10.21 3.49
N LEU A 536 19.36 -10.29 4.23
CA LEU A 536 20.61 -10.89 3.77
C LEU A 536 20.52 -12.41 3.64
N LEU A 537 19.61 -13.05 4.38
CA LEU A 537 19.28 -14.47 4.21
C LEU A 537 18.60 -14.70 2.86
N TRP A 538 17.64 -13.83 2.52
CA TRP A 538 16.88 -13.93 1.28
C TRP A 538 17.74 -13.65 0.05
N SER A 539 18.59 -12.62 0.08
CA SER A 539 19.50 -12.32 -1.04
C SER A 539 20.59 -13.37 -1.27
N GLY A 540 20.93 -14.16 -0.24
CA GLY A 540 21.98 -15.17 -0.31
C GLY A 540 23.40 -14.60 -0.32
N ILE A 541 23.59 -13.35 0.11
CA ILE A 541 24.94 -12.76 0.25
C ILE A 541 25.74 -13.42 1.39
N LEU A 542 25.07 -13.85 2.46
CA LEU A 542 25.71 -14.59 3.55
C LEU A 542 26.07 -16.02 3.11
N ASP A 543 27.14 -16.57 3.64
CA ASP A 543 27.38 -18.02 3.54
C ASP A 543 26.45 -18.80 4.46
N GLU A 544 26.50 -20.13 4.34
CA GLU A 544 25.61 -21.05 5.02
C GLU A 544 25.71 -20.98 6.55
N GLU A 545 26.91 -20.76 7.09
CA GLU A 545 27.15 -20.66 8.54
C GLU A 545 26.59 -19.34 9.08
N HIS A 546 26.95 -18.23 8.44
CA HIS A 546 26.49 -16.90 8.81
C HIS A 546 24.97 -16.77 8.68
N ALA A 547 24.39 -17.32 7.61
CA ALA A 547 22.95 -17.33 7.39
C ALA A 547 22.20 -18.07 8.50
N ARG A 548 22.67 -19.27 8.90
CA ARG A 548 22.03 -20.01 10.02
C ARG A 548 22.15 -19.28 11.34
N ARG A 549 23.29 -18.65 11.61
CA ARG A 549 23.53 -17.88 12.83
C ARG A 549 22.57 -16.69 12.91
N VAL A 550 22.44 -15.92 11.83
CA VAL A 550 21.52 -14.77 11.75
C VAL A 550 20.07 -15.23 11.86
N GLY A 551 19.68 -16.27 11.12
CA GLY A 551 18.31 -16.79 11.15
C GLY A 551 17.86 -17.21 12.55
N ARG A 552 18.69 -17.95 13.29
CA ARG A 552 18.41 -18.33 14.69
C ARG A 552 18.37 -17.12 15.61
N ARG A 553 19.30 -16.17 15.45
CA ARG A 553 19.36 -14.96 16.28
C ARG A 553 18.09 -14.10 16.18
N LEU A 554 17.46 -14.04 15.00
CA LEU A 554 16.20 -13.32 14.78
C LEU A 554 14.99 -13.93 15.50
N LEU A 555 15.08 -15.19 15.95
CA LEU A 555 14.01 -15.88 16.66
C LEU A 555 14.14 -15.76 18.19
N GLU A 556 15.21 -15.13 18.69
CA GLU A 556 15.36 -14.86 20.12
C GLU A 556 14.30 -13.87 20.63
N PRO A 557 13.94 -13.91 21.94
CA PRO A 557 12.79 -13.17 22.49
C PRO A 557 12.84 -11.65 22.35
N ASP A 558 14.04 -11.08 22.21
CA ASP A 558 14.24 -9.66 22.00
C ASP A 558 13.86 -9.23 20.57
N PHE A 559 14.07 -10.09 19.57
CA PHE A 559 13.55 -9.88 18.22
C PHE A 559 12.12 -10.39 18.05
N PHE A 560 11.85 -11.66 18.34
CA PHE A 560 10.57 -12.28 18.08
C PHE A 560 9.57 -12.02 19.22
N SER A 561 8.52 -11.26 18.95
CA SER A 561 7.51 -10.84 19.94
C SER A 561 6.49 -11.92 20.30
N GLY A 562 6.55 -13.08 19.62
CA GLY A 562 5.48 -14.07 19.57
C GLY A 562 4.41 -13.75 18.51
N TRP A 563 4.41 -12.54 17.94
CA TRP A 563 3.60 -12.16 16.79
C TRP A 563 4.44 -12.08 15.52
N ALA A 564 5.58 -11.41 15.60
CA ALA A 564 6.48 -11.15 14.48
C ALA A 564 7.85 -10.69 15.01
N ILE A 565 8.85 -10.69 14.13
CA ILE A 565 10.18 -10.14 14.37
C ILE A 565 10.08 -8.61 14.37
N ARG A 566 10.67 -7.97 15.38
CA ARG A 566 10.74 -6.52 15.54
C ARG A 566 11.83 -5.93 14.66
N THR A 567 11.59 -4.70 14.20
CA THR A 567 12.54 -3.92 13.38
C THR A 567 13.87 -3.68 14.08
N LEU A 568 13.86 -3.58 15.40
CA LEU A 568 15.03 -3.45 16.26
C LEU A 568 14.83 -4.38 17.47
N ALA A 569 15.86 -5.13 17.87
CA ALA A 569 15.77 -6.01 19.04
C ALA A 569 15.45 -5.19 20.30
N SER A 570 14.52 -5.69 21.12
CA SER A 570 14.10 -5.00 22.34
C SER A 570 15.21 -4.97 23.38
N GLY A 571 15.19 -3.95 24.25
CA GLY A 571 16.22 -3.73 25.26
C GLY A 571 17.43 -2.90 24.78
N GLN A 572 17.58 -2.65 23.48
CA GLN A 572 18.53 -1.67 22.96
C GLN A 572 18.05 -0.24 23.30
N PRO A 573 18.94 0.72 23.61
CA PRO A 573 18.55 2.11 23.89
C PRO A 573 17.72 2.76 22.77
N GLY A 574 18.01 2.38 21.52
CA GLY A 574 17.26 2.84 20.34
C GLY A 574 15.83 2.30 20.25
N TYR A 575 15.47 1.25 21.00
CA TYR A 575 14.19 0.56 20.88
C TYR A 575 13.02 1.35 21.45
N HIS A 576 11.94 1.41 20.68
CA HIS A 576 10.65 1.95 21.12
C HIS A 576 9.50 1.16 20.46
N PRO A 577 8.59 0.53 21.23
CA PRO A 577 7.56 -0.37 20.68
C PRO A 577 6.53 0.34 19.80
N LEU A 578 6.42 1.68 19.88
CA LEU A 578 5.57 2.50 19.01
C LEU A 578 6.38 3.32 17.99
N SER A 579 7.69 3.08 17.83
CA SER A 579 8.47 3.76 16.78
C SER A 579 8.36 3.02 15.47
N TYR A 580 8.06 3.76 14.39
CA TYR A 580 7.75 3.22 13.08
C TYR A 580 8.76 2.21 12.54
N HIS A 581 10.07 2.46 12.70
CA HIS A 581 11.14 1.55 12.29
C HIS A 581 12.17 1.22 13.38
N ARG A 582 11.87 1.52 14.66
CA ARG A 582 12.78 1.26 15.80
C ARG A 582 12.17 0.39 16.88
N GLY A 583 11.26 -0.52 16.53
CA GLY A 583 10.75 -1.50 17.48
C GLY A 583 9.41 -2.13 17.15
N THR A 584 8.63 -1.54 16.24
CA THR A 584 7.45 -2.15 15.61
C THR A 584 7.81 -3.42 14.83
N SER A 585 6.80 -4.18 14.43
CA SER A 585 6.93 -5.35 13.56
C SER A 585 6.14 -5.15 12.27
N TRP A 586 6.78 -5.44 11.14
CA TRP A 586 6.21 -5.26 9.81
C TRP A 586 5.97 -6.62 9.15
N PRO A 587 4.76 -6.91 8.65
CA PRO A 587 4.50 -8.15 7.94
C PRO A 587 5.38 -8.36 6.70
N HIS A 588 5.64 -7.31 5.92
CA HIS A 588 6.48 -7.43 4.71
C HIS A 588 7.94 -7.78 5.05
N ASP A 589 8.52 -7.14 6.07
CA ASP A 589 9.87 -7.44 6.58
C ASP A 589 9.94 -8.92 6.97
N ASN A 590 8.98 -9.37 7.78
CA ASN A 590 8.88 -10.77 8.17
C ASN A 590 8.63 -11.72 6.98
N ALA A 591 7.95 -11.29 5.92
CA ALA A 591 7.80 -12.07 4.70
C ALA A 591 9.15 -12.31 4.01
N VAL A 592 10.00 -11.28 3.91
CA VAL A 592 11.37 -11.42 3.39
C VAL A 592 12.18 -12.35 4.29
N ILE A 593 12.11 -12.16 5.61
CA ILE A 593 12.82 -13.01 6.58
C ILE A 593 12.40 -14.47 6.43
N VAL A 594 11.10 -14.76 6.33
CA VAL A 594 10.58 -16.12 6.21
C VAL A 594 11.06 -16.80 4.92
N LEU A 595 11.09 -16.08 3.80
CA LEU A 595 11.70 -16.60 2.56
C LEU A 595 13.20 -16.87 2.73
N GLY A 596 13.92 -15.99 3.43
CA GLY A 596 15.33 -16.17 3.75
C GLY A 596 15.61 -17.35 4.68
N LEU A 597 14.77 -17.56 5.70
CA LEU A 597 14.85 -18.72 6.60
C LEU A 597 14.63 -20.03 5.85
N ALA A 598 13.65 -20.08 4.94
CA ALA A 598 13.41 -21.23 4.08
C ALA A 598 14.65 -21.54 3.21
N ARG A 599 15.22 -20.52 2.57
CA ARG A 599 16.46 -20.63 1.79
C ARG A 599 17.65 -21.14 2.63
N ALA A 600 17.72 -20.79 3.91
CA ALA A 600 18.76 -21.24 4.83
C ALA A 600 18.51 -22.65 5.43
N GLY A 601 17.40 -23.31 5.06
CA GLY A 601 17.01 -24.63 5.58
C GLY A 601 16.51 -24.62 7.03
N LEU A 602 16.04 -23.46 7.52
CA LEU A 602 15.57 -23.24 8.89
C LEU A 602 14.04 -23.44 8.99
N ALA A 603 13.60 -24.68 8.75
CA ALA A 603 12.17 -24.99 8.62
C ALA A 603 11.36 -24.76 9.92
N ASP A 604 11.94 -24.97 11.09
CA ASP A 604 11.24 -24.77 12.37
C ASP A 604 11.08 -23.28 12.69
N GLU A 605 12.07 -22.47 12.33
CA GLU A 605 12.03 -21.01 12.42
C GLU A 605 10.97 -20.45 11.45
N VAL A 606 10.91 -20.94 10.21
CA VAL A 606 9.84 -20.62 9.24
C VAL A 606 8.46 -20.86 9.86
N ARG A 607 8.22 -22.07 10.41
CA ARG A 607 6.93 -22.41 11.04
C ARG A 607 6.60 -21.50 12.23
N THR A 608 7.60 -21.12 13.01
CA THR A 608 7.44 -20.27 14.20
C THR A 608 6.96 -18.87 13.81
N VAL A 609 7.64 -18.22 12.86
CA VAL A 609 7.24 -16.88 12.38
C VAL A 609 5.89 -16.95 11.66
N ALA A 610 5.66 -17.98 10.83
CA ALA A 610 4.40 -18.17 10.14
C ALA A 610 3.20 -18.26 11.11
N ARG A 611 3.30 -19.05 12.18
CA ARG A 611 2.26 -19.13 13.22
C ARG A 611 2.01 -17.79 13.91
N GLY A 612 3.08 -17.06 14.25
CA GLY A 612 2.97 -15.73 14.86
C GLY A 612 2.16 -14.76 14.00
N LEU A 613 2.49 -14.67 12.71
CA LEU A 613 1.83 -13.79 11.76
C LEU A 613 0.38 -14.20 11.49
N LEU A 614 0.11 -15.49 11.34
CA LEU A 614 -1.26 -15.98 11.07
C LEU A 614 -2.18 -15.82 12.28
N ASP A 615 -1.66 -16.01 13.50
CA ASP A 615 -2.39 -15.67 14.71
C ASP A 615 -2.67 -14.18 14.81
N ALA A 616 -1.70 -13.33 14.43
CA ALA A 616 -1.92 -11.89 14.37
C ALA A 616 -3.01 -11.53 13.35
N ALA A 617 -2.98 -12.12 12.15
CA ALA A 617 -3.96 -11.88 11.09
C ALA A 617 -5.40 -12.17 11.55
N ARG A 618 -5.62 -13.27 12.28
CA ARG A 618 -6.94 -13.64 12.84
C ARG A 618 -7.55 -12.58 13.75
N HIS A 619 -6.72 -11.87 14.52
CA HIS A 619 -7.20 -10.77 15.36
C HIS A 619 -7.67 -9.54 14.56
N HIS A 620 -7.39 -9.52 13.25
CA HIS A 620 -7.69 -8.47 12.31
C HIS A 620 -8.56 -8.94 11.14
N GLY A 621 -9.32 -10.04 11.32
CA GLY A 621 -10.20 -10.59 10.27
C GLY A 621 -9.40 -11.13 9.08
N ASP A 622 -8.39 -11.94 9.41
CA ASP A 622 -7.44 -12.59 8.50
C ASP A 622 -6.62 -11.61 7.64
N ARG A 623 -6.54 -10.34 8.07
CA ARG A 623 -5.74 -9.28 7.46
C ARG A 623 -4.49 -8.99 8.25
N LEU A 624 -3.36 -8.84 7.58
CA LEU A 624 -2.19 -8.24 8.18
C LEU A 624 -2.20 -6.72 7.94
N PRO A 625 -2.07 -5.88 8.99
CA PRO A 625 -1.92 -4.44 8.82
C PRO A 625 -0.54 -4.10 8.24
N GLU A 626 -0.33 -2.87 7.75
CA GLU A 626 0.99 -2.39 7.35
C GLU A 626 2.05 -2.59 8.45
N VAL A 627 1.69 -2.25 9.69
CA VAL A 627 2.61 -2.29 10.83
C VAL A 627 1.86 -2.62 12.13
N MET A 628 2.51 -3.42 12.98
CA MET A 628 2.08 -3.71 14.34
C MET A 628 3.09 -3.13 15.32
N THR A 629 2.64 -2.78 16.52
CA THR A 629 3.56 -2.32 17.58
C THR A 629 4.48 -3.46 18.05
N GLY A 630 5.56 -3.09 18.73
CA GLY A 630 6.59 -4.03 19.21
C GLY A 630 6.21 -4.83 20.46
N TYR A 631 5.02 -4.64 21.02
CA TYR A 631 4.60 -5.35 22.25
C TYR A 631 4.47 -6.85 22.01
N GLY A 632 4.96 -7.64 22.96
CA GLY A 632 4.92 -9.09 22.90
C GLY A 632 3.59 -9.68 23.40
N ARG A 633 3.41 -10.98 23.18
CA ARG A 633 2.27 -11.75 23.74
C ARG A 633 2.17 -11.68 25.27
N THR A 634 3.30 -11.46 25.95
CA THR A 634 3.36 -11.30 27.40
C THR A 634 2.82 -9.96 27.88
N ASP A 635 2.82 -8.94 27.02
CA ASP A 635 2.32 -7.60 27.35
C ASP A 635 0.81 -7.49 27.13
N HIS A 636 0.30 -8.10 26.06
CA HIS A 636 -1.13 -8.10 25.73
C HIS A 636 -1.52 -9.34 24.91
N PRO A 637 -2.69 -9.98 25.16
CA PRO A 637 -3.11 -11.23 24.49
C PRO A 637 -3.53 -11.06 23.02
N ARG A 638 -3.51 -9.84 22.49
CA ARG A 638 -3.77 -9.51 21.08
C ARG A 638 -2.67 -8.58 20.56
N PRO A 639 -2.34 -8.61 19.25
CA PRO A 639 -1.44 -7.63 18.66
C PRO A 639 -1.95 -6.21 18.95
N VAL A 640 -1.09 -5.36 19.51
CA VAL A 640 -1.45 -3.98 19.81
C VAL A 640 -1.35 -3.17 18.49
N PRO A 641 -2.43 -2.52 18.02
CA PRO A 641 -2.44 -1.81 16.74
C PRO A 641 -1.51 -0.60 16.74
N TYR A 642 -0.86 -0.35 15.59
CA TYR A 642 -0.12 0.89 15.38
C TYR A 642 -1.07 2.01 14.87
N PRO A 643 -1.08 3.21 15.47
CA PRO A 643 -2.11 4.22 15.20
C PRO A 643 -2.21 4.71 13.75
N HIS A 644 -1.10 4.76 13.01
CA HIS A 644 -1.04 5.31 11.65
C HIS A 644 -0.98 4.24 10.56
N SER A 645 -1.18 2.96 10.92
CA SER A 645 -1.04 1.84 9.99
C SER A 645 -2.08 1.91 8.87
N CYS A 646 -1.64 1.70 7.64
CA CYS A 646 -2.54 1.38 6.53
C CYS A 646 -3.15 -0.01 6.73
N SER A 647 -4.42 -0.15 6.34
CA SER A 647 -5.14 -1.42 6.35
C SER A 647 -6.36 -1.30 5.42
N PRO A 648 -6.32 -1.88 4.20
CA PRO A 648 -5.27 -2.76 3.68
C PRO A 648 -3.98 -2.04 3.22
N GLN A 649 -2.89 -2.81 3.14
CA GLN A 649 -1.58 -2.43 2.60
C GLN A 649 -1.03 -3.60 1.75
N ALA A 650 -0.54 -3.32 0.55
CA ALA A 650 -0.24 -4.32 -0.48
C ALA A 650 0.83 -5.35 -0.08
N TRP A 651 1.99 -4.91 0.41
CA TRP A 651 3.05 -5.83 0.81
C TRP A 651 2.69 -6.69 2.04
N ALA A 652 1.79 -6.19 2.90
CA ALA A 652 1.27 -6.92 4.04
C ALA A 652 0.20 -7.92 3.59
N ALA A 653 -0.66 -7.52 2.65
CA ALA A 653 -1.64 -8.39 2.00
C ALA A 653 -0.97 -9.55 1.22
N ALA A 654 0.22 -9.33 0.68
CA ALA A 654 0.98 -10.39 -0.01
C ALA A 654 1.81 -11.28 0.95
N THR A 655 1.96 -10.92 2.24
CA THR A 655 2.76 -11.68 3.22
C THR A 655 2.30 -13.14 3.38
N PRO A 656 1.00 -13.47 3.46
CA PRO A 656 0.55 -14.87 3.53
C PRO A 656 0.98 -15.71 2.33
N LEU A 657 1.08 -15.11 1.13
CA LEU A 657 1.55 -15.79 -0.08
C LEU A 657 3.05 -16.12 0.02
N ALA A 658 3.85 -15.22 0.60
CA ALA A 658 5.27 -15.49 0.88
C ALA A 658 5.44 -16.62 1.91
N ILE A 659 4.61 -16.64 2.97
CA ILE A 659 4.58 -17.74 3.96
C ILE A 659 4.26 -19.06 3.27
N LEU A 660 3.24 -19.09 2.40
CA LEU A 660 2.87 -20.30 1.66
C LEU A 660 4.02 -20.78 0.76
N THR A 661 4.74 -19.87 0.12
CA THR A 661 5.92 -20.20 -0.70
C THR A 661 7.04 -20.80 0.17
N ALA A 662 7.39 -20.14 1.28
CA ALA A 662 8.43 -20.62 2.19
C ALA A 662 8.11 -22.01 2.76
N LEU A 663 6.87 -22.25 3.19
CA LEU A 663 6.45 -23.56 3.72
C LEU A 663 6.56 -24.66 2.65
N ARG A 664 6.18 -24.36 1.40
CA ARG A 664 6.31 -25.30 0.27
C ARG A 664 7.77 -25.61 -0.04
N GLU A 665 8.66 -24.64 0.04
CA GLU A 665 10.10 -24.84 -0.16
C GLU A 665 10.72 -25.72 0.94
N THR A 666 10.30 -25.56 2.19
CA THR A 666 10.82 -26.39 3.31
C THR A 666 10.23 -27.80 3.37
N ALA A 667 9.15 -28.07 2.64
CA ALA A 667 8.49 -29.37 2.58
C ALA A 667 8.93 -30.22 1.37
N ALA A 668 9.61 -29.61 0.39
CA ALA A 668 10.18 -30.25 -0.79
C ALA A 668 11.58 -30.76 -0.49
#